data_AF-E3C608-F1
#
_entry.id   AF-E3C608-F1
#
_cell.length_a   1.000
_cell.length_b   1.000
_cell.length_c   1.000
_cell.angle_alpha   90.00
_cell.angle_beta   90.00
_cell.angle_gamma   90.00
#
_symmetry.space_group_name_H-M   'P 1'
#
loop_
_entity.id
_entity.type
_entity.pdbx_description
1 polymer ?
#
loop_
_entity_poly.entity_id
_entity_poly.type
_entity_poly.pdbx_seq_one_letter_code
_entity_poly.pdbx_strand_id
1 'polypeptide(L)'
;MNNRVNPSGITRQRFALRKLSVGVVSVLIGLTFISGNTKSAKADTSSQSAGAPVTEDNASSPQVAATTALQTNQSVSLNTSQSTVPLQTQAQSTAAATPAVTANHSDQQVPTGKTANRMNNSARVQAAVNSTVQPRANATAPASTASQYNTNDWVGQLDNATHEFTLTKYQGSDQTNVHIPNTSDFIKAGVITSKDKVYITKDLLHSVASNAVSLTIDDAGATGENKLYIKGDIGGALSWCMHLTTLDLHSLDTSGVTSTKGLFTGATVLRVANLANWDLRNVTDMGWMFDRIQGNMQKLILDNWQLNPDASDQGMFSYAFPNEVSVNGMQNMSTQILNVYVNAFRKNSTLTTIDLSSTTLSPKIQSLMFAFRNLNNVKSINISGWDISHVTNVNAMFSGDGALETVNLHGLDFRNTKGLGGAMFYGDSKIATIDMSNTKFADIPSGNSDAFGFVNNITTLNLDGAENIPPYVLQEFVVAARNRHAKTVDLSPFTVTSTISKLDGFFQDLPDMETINLTGLNTANVTSMQVLFRRDYKLTKIIGLNALNTSKVTSMKGMFTQDTSLADVNLSGLDISKVTDISELFSGDQNLTSLNLSGLTFQEGIKDDDVFRSALDKLTELNLTNTKTIPASILRAYVAVARNTHAKSIDLSTLSISRQITNLSGLFADLPDVETINVNNLNTGNVTDMSSMFSNDPQLTRIIGIGSFDTHNVTNMSSMFAAYHNNTVHPLEPLVPTYFGKLQELDLSNWNTSKVTDMSFMFAGQQHLTRLGKLSNWDTSKVTVMSHMFEALASLPDDQLTGLNWNTANVYNMNAMFYGMKLQKDLSFVNN
;
A
#
# COMPACT_ATOMS: atom_id res chain seq x y z
N MET A 1 0.12 41.32 -35.75
CA MET A 1 1.08 42.23 -35.08
C MET A 1 0.65 42.39 -33.64
N ASN A 2 1.47 42.54 -32.60
CA ASN A 2 2.88 42.18 -32.29
C ASN A 2 3.09 42.59 -30.80
N ASN A 3 3.89 41.95 -29.94
CA ASN A 3 4.53 40.63 -29.91
C ASN A 3 4.84 40.27 -28.43
N ARG A 4 5.28 39.04 -28.12
CA ARG A 4 5.60 38.59 -26.74
C ARG A 4 6.87 39.24 -26.14
N VAL A 5 6.89 39.44 -24.81
CA VAL A 5 8.09 39.32 -23.95
C VAL A 5 7.68 38.60 -22.64
N ASN A 6 8.63 37.93 -21.97
CA ASN A 6 8.42 36.98 -20.86
C ASN A 6 8.12 37.61 -19.47
N PRO A 7 7.53 36.82 -18.55
CA PRO A 7 7.48 37.13 -17.11
C PRO A 7 8.72 36.60 -16.37
N SER A 8 9.25 37.37 -15.42
CA SER A 8 10.17 36.89 -14.38
C SER A 8 10.17 37.84 -13.17
N GLY A 9 9.85 37.32 -11.98
CA GLY A 9 9.69 38.18 -10.78
C GLY A 9 9.45 37.48 -9.45
N ILE A 10 9.55 36.15 -9.35
CA ILE A 10 9.46 35.46 -8.05
C ILE A 10 10.84 35.48 -7.38
N THR A 11 10.97 36.33 -6.36
CA THR A 11 12.18 36.45 -5.53
C THR A 11 12.43 35.17 -4.74
N ARG A 12 13.28 34.28 -5.26
CA ARG A 12 13.75 33.09 -4.52
C ARG A 12 14.53 33.53 -3.28
N GLN A 13 13.92 33.45 -2.10
CA GLN A 13 14.68 33.43 -0.85
C GLN A 13 15.57 32.19 -0.85
N ARG A 14 16.88 32.41 -0.98
CA ARG A 14 17.89 31.35 -0.84
C ARG A 14 18.10 31.11 0.66
N PHE A 15 17.54 30.04 1.19
CA PHE A 15 17.92 29.54 2.52
C PHE A 15 19.37 29.05 2.47
N ALA A 16 20.29 29.93 2.84
CA ALA A 16 21.70 29.59 3.00
C ALA A 16 21.88 28.83 4.32
N LEU A 17 22.22 27.55 4.24
CA LEU A 17 22.67 26.74 5.37
C LEU A 17 23.97 27.32 5.95
N ARG A 18 23.84 28.31 6.85
CA ARG A 18 24.93 28.70 7.74
C ARG A 18 25.04 27.62 8.82
N LYS A 19 26.15 26.88 8.83
CA LYS A 19 26.57 26.13 10.02
C LYS A 19 26.77 27.13 11.16
N LEU A 20 25.84 27.16 12.11
CA LEU A 20 26.09 27.75 13.42
C LEU A 20 26.76 26.67 14.28
N SER A 21 28.08 26.71 14.35
CA SER A 21 28.85 25.88 15.29
C SER A 21 28.70 26.45 16.71
N VAL A 22 27.58 26.14 17.36
CA VAL A 22 27.34 26.47 18.78
C VAL A 22 27.51 25.18 19.60
N GLY A 23 28.67 25.04 20.23
CA GLY A 23 29.02 23.86 21.01
C GLY A 23 28.45 23.87 22.42
N VAL A 24 27.18 23.44 22.57
CA VAL A 24 26.65 22.86 23.81
C VAL A 24 25.74 21.69 23.43
N VAL A 25 25.97 20.52 24.04
CA VAL A 25 25.10 19.36 23.84
C VAL A 25 23.72 19.67 24.42
N SER A 26 22.71 19.71 23.55
CA SER A 26 21.32 19.92 23.94
C SER A 26 20.51 18.65 23.73
N VAL A 27 20.50 17.77 24.73
CA VAL A 27 19.26 17.00 25.00
C VAL A 27 18.14 18.03 25.13
N LEU A 28 16.98 17.79 24.51
CA LEU A 28 15.88 18.76 24.47
C LEU A 28 15.13 18.85 25.81
N ILE A 29 15.85 19.24 26.87
CA ILE A 29 15.30 19.50 28.21
C ILE A 29 14.28 20.65 28.08
N GLY A 30 13.06 20.39 28.54
CA GLY A 30 11.95 21.32 28.39
C GLY A 30 12.15 22.63 29.14
N LEU A 31 12.64 23.67 28.44
CA LEU A 31 12.64 25.05 28.93
C LEU A 31 11.21 25.60 28.94
N THR A 32 10.51 25.36 30.05
CA THR A 32 9.17 25.88 30.32
C THR A 32 9.18 27.41 30.37
N PHE A 33 8.88 28.06 29.24
CA PHE A 33 8.62 29.48 29.18
C PHE A 33 7.30 29.81 29.91
N ILE A 34 7.42 30.16 31.19
CA ILE A 34 6.31 30.73 31.97
C ILE A 34 6.02 32.14 31.43
N SER A 35 5.08 32.25 30.50
CA SER A 35 4.57 33.53 30.01
C SER A 35 3.55 34.11 31.00
N GLY A 36 3.96 35.14 31.72
CA GLY A 36 3.16 35.76 32.78
C GLY A 36 1.95 36.55 32.27
N ASN A 37 0.75 36.01 32.54
CA ASN A 37 -0.51 36.69 32.80
C ASN A 37 -1.16 37.64 31.76
N THR A 38 -2.42 37.27 31.44
CA THR A 38 -3.59 38.15 31.30
C THR A 38 -3.64 39.21 30.19
N LYS A 39 -4.45 38.92 29.17
CA LYS A 39 -5.81 39.49 29.03
C LYS A 39 -6.61 38.73 27.97
N SER A 40 -7.56 37.90 28.38
CA SER A 40 -8.62 37.42 27.50
C SER A 40 -9.79 38.42 27.52
N ALA A 41 -10.25 38.84 26.35
CA ALA A 41 -11.54 39.49 26.21
C ALA A 41 -12.64 38.42 26.12
N LYS A 42 -13.78 38.67 26.75
CA LYS A 42 -14.97 37.83 26.55
C LYS A 42 -15.54 38.01 25.14
N ALA A 43 -16.08 36.93 24.61
CA ALA A 43 -17.20 36.96 23.69
C ALA A 43 -18.20 35.88 24.16
N ASP A 44 -19.41 36.28 24.52
CA ASP A 44 -20.46 35.35 24.97
C ASP A 44 -21.28 34.84 23.75
N THR A 45 -21.56 33.54 23.68
CA THR A 45 -22.73 32.96 22.99
C THR A 45 -23.28 31.78 23.80
N SER A 46 -24.59 31.54 23.75
CA SER A 46 -25.31 30.80 24.80
C SER A 46 -26.43 29.86 24.31
N SER A 47 -26.44 28.65 24.88
CA SER A 47 -27.57 27.70 25.01
C SER A 47 -27.11 26.58 25.99
N GLN A 48 -27.78 26.25 27.11
CA GLN A 48 -29.13 25.68 27.32
C GLN A 48 -29.35 24.36 26.55
N SER A 49 -29.83 23.25 27.13
CA SER A 49 -30.39 22.88 28.46
C SER A 49 -29.51 21.81 29.17
N ALA A 50 -29.51 21.53 30.49
CA ALA A 50 -30.48 21.53 31.62
C ALA A 50 -31.23 20.19 31.85
N GLY A 51 -30.89 19.50 32.96
CA GLY A 51 -31.51 18.24 33.47
C GLY A 51 -30.57 17.44 34.42
N ALA A 52 -31.04 17.05 35.61
CA ALA A 52 -30.29 16.34 36.70
C ALA A 52 -31.32 15.63 37.64
N PRO A 53 -31.03 15.10 38.87
CA PRO A 53 -29.77 14.90 39.64
C PRO A 53 -29.67 13.53 40.43
N VAL A 54 -28.78 13.44 41.45
CA VAL A 54 -28.67 12.45 42.60
C VAL A 54 -28.26 10.99 42.23
N THR A 55 -27.50 10.18 42.99
CA THR A 55 -26.95 10.16 44.39
C THR A 55 -25.39 10.05 44.41
N GLU A 56 -24.64 10.59 45.38
CA GLU A 56 -24.29 10.03 46.73
C GLU A 56 -23.83 8.55 46.71
N ASP A 57 -22.74 8.12 47.36
CA ASP A 57 -21.83 8.73 48.38
C ASP A 57 -20.34 8.26 48.13
N ASN A 58 -19.25 8.33 48.92
CA ASN A 58 -18.92 8.60 50.35
C ASN A 58 -17.47 9.18 50.52
N ALA A 59 -16.67 8.73 51.52
CA ALA A 59 -15.41 9.30 52.04
C ALA A 59 -14.14 8.53 51.56
N SER A 60 -12.86 8.85 51.87
CA SER A 60 -12.24 9.56 53.01
C SER A 60 -10.87 10.20 52.71
N SER A 61 -10.36 11.04 53.62
CA SER A 61 -8.95 11.51 53.74
C SER A 61 -8.34 11.02 55.08
N PRO A 62 -7.02 11.16 55.41
CA PRO A 62 -6.22 12.41 55.49
C PRO A 62 -4.87 12.30 54.72
N GLN A 63 -4.05 13.33 54.43
CA GLN A 63 -3.61 14.57 55.11
C GLN A 63 -2.54 14.39 56.21
N VAL A 64 -1.28 14.73 55.89
CA VAL A 64 -0.17 15.07 56.83
C VAL A 64 0.65 16.19 56.17
N ALA A 65 1.27 17.10 56.95
CA ALA A 65 2.03 18.25 56.42
C ALA A 65 3.22 18.65 57.32
N ALA A 66 4.32 19.09 56.70
CA ALA A 66 5.43 19.91 57.23
C ALA A 66 6.30 20.36 56.02
N THR A 67 6.89 21.55 55.82
CA THR A 67 7.68 22.50 56.66
C THR A 67 8.97 21.85 57.23
N THR A 68 10.19 22.37 57.12
CA THR A 68 10.76 23.72 56.83
C THR A 68 12.20 23.48 56.27
N ALA A 69 12.69 24.14 55.20
CA ALA A 69 13.28 25.49 55.10
C ALA A 69 14.72 25.67 55.66
N LEU A 70 15.49 26.61 55.06
CA LEU A 70 16.80 27.16 55.51
C LEU A 70 18.04 26.24 55.37
N GLN A 71 19.28 26.70 55.09
CA GLN A 71 19.81 27.93 54.45
C GLN A 71 21.33 27.77 54.15
N THR A 72 21.90 28.56 53.22
CA THR A 72 23.34 28.98 53.14
C THR A 72 24.41 27.87 52.92
N ASN A 73 25.65 28.11 52.44
CA ASN A 73 26.28 29.30 51.82
C ASN A 73 27.46 28.96 50.88
N GLN A 74 27.88 29.96 50.09
CA GLN A 74 29.27 30.42 49.81
C GLN A 74 30.49 29.51 50.19
N SER A 75 31.62 29.46 49.46
CA SER A 75 32.14 30.24 48.31
C SER A 75 33.54 29.74 47.85
N VAL A 76 34.23 30.48 46.96
CA VAL A 76 35.66 30.36 46.54
C VAL A 76 35.98 29.15 45.64
N SER A 77 36.41 29.22 44.37
CA SER A 77 37.07 30.21 43.46
C SER A 77 38.62 30.13 43.36
N LEU A 78 39.14 30.40 42.14
CA LEU A 78 40.57 30.49 41.75
C LEU A 78 41.33 29.12 41.66
N ASN A 79 42.32 28.89 40.78
CA ASN A 79 42.81 29.70 39.65
C ASN A 79 43.46 28.90 38.48
N THR A 80 43.82 29.64 37.43
CA THR A 80 44.52 29.29 36.18
C THR A 80 45.94 28.67 36.26
N SER A 81 46.32 27.84 35.26
CA SER A 81 47.58 27.88 34.44
C SER A 81 47.56 26.70 33.43
N GLN A 82 47.73 26.80 32.09
CA GLN A 82 48.75 27.37 31.18
C GLN A 82 50.08 26.60 31.01
N SER A 83 50.38 26.30 29.72
CA SER A 83 51.68 25.95 29.05
C SER A 83 51.86 24.48 28.63
N THR A 84 52.48 24.06 27.51
CA THR A 84 52.89 24.62 26.19
C THR A 84 53.51 23.48 25.33
N VAL A 85 53.06 23.34 24.07
CA VAL A 85 53.73 22.91 22.80
C VAL A 85 55.30 22.93 22.88
N PRO A 86 56.12 21.99 22.29
CA PRO A 86 56.17 21.81 20.81
C PRO A 86 56.79 20.54 20.10
N LEU A 87 56.49 20.41 18.78
CA LEU A 87 57.35 19.93 17.65
C LEU A 87 57.85 18.43 17.60
N GLN A 88 58.24 17.77 16.47
CA GLN A 88 58.15 18.02 15.00
C GLN A 88 58.47 16.72 14.17
N THR A 89 58.08 16.66 12.87
CA THR A 89 58.67 15.81 11.77
C THR A 89 58.62 14.26 11.90
N GLN A 90 58.82 13.41 10.86
CA GLN A 90 59.05 13.57 9.40
C GLN A 90 58.41 12.38 8.61
N ALA A 91 58.54 12.34 7.28
CA ALA A 91 58.00 11.27 6.42
C ALA A 91 59.04 10.77 5.38
N GLN A 92 58.95 9.50 4.94
CA GLN A 92 59.45 9.05 3.62
C GLN A 92 58.91 7.66 3.18
N SER A 93 59.28 7.24 1.96
CA SER A 93 58.66 6.19 1.14
C SER A 93 59.68 5.28 0.42
N THR A 94 59.33 4.04 0.07
CA THR A 94 60.08 3.20 -0.91
C THR A 94 59.20 2.20 -1.69
N ALA A 95 59.76 1.63 -2.76
CA ALA A 95 59.18 0.64 -3.68
C ALA A 95 60.34 -0.21 -4.31
N ALA A 96 60.16 -1.26 -5.13
CA ALA A 96 58.95 -1.83 -5.74
C ALA A 96 58.89 -3.38 -5.55
N ALA A 97 58.81 -4.33 -6.50
CA ALA A 97 58.86 -4.36 -7.97
C ALA A 97 58.13 -5.61 -8.55
N THR A 98 57.97 -5.68 -9.87
CA THR A 98 57.48 -6.86 -10.62
C THR A 98 58.62 -7.73 -11.16
N PRO A 99 58.33 -8.88 -11.79
CA PRO A 99 58.51 -8.97 -13.25
C PRO A 99 57.34 -9.66 -13.99
N ALA A 100 57.37 -9.65 -15.33
CA ALA A 100 56.27 -10.14 -16.19
C ALA A 100 56.74 -10.83 -17.49
N VAL A 101 55.89 -11.72 -18.02
CA VAL A 101 56.03 -12.57 -19.24
C VAL A 101 54.61 -12.91 -19.71
N THR A 102 54.16 -12.80 -20.98
CA THR A 102 54.71 -12.23 -22.23
C THR A 102 53.56 -11.74 -23.15
N ALA A 103 53.89 -11.21 -24.34
CA ALA A 103 52.97 -10.79 -25.41
C ALA A 103 52.38 -11.98 -26.24
N ASN A 104 51.57 -11.85 -27.30
CA ASN A 104 51.44 -10.72 -28.24
C ASN A 104 50.19 -10.74 -29.17
N HIS A 105 49.79 -9.54 -29.66
CA HIS A 105 48.94 -9.23 -30.84
C HIS A 105 47.48 -9.77 -30.95
N SER A 106 46.52 -9.08 -31.59
CA SER A 106 46.53 -7.76 -32.27
C SER A 106 45.16 -7.04 -32.18
N ASP A 107 45.20 -5.71 -32.32
CA ASP A 107 44.09 -4.74 -32.42
C ASP A 107 43.18 -4.97 -33.68
N GLN A 108 42.01 -4.34 -33.89
CA GLN A 108 41.59 -2.94 -33.62
C GLN A 108 40.05 -2.75 -33.47
N GLN A 109 39.64 -1.82 -32.58
CA GLN A 109 38.69 -0.66 -32.76
C GLN A 109 37.30 -0.85 -33.46
N VAL A 110 36.17 -0.16 -33.13
CA VAL A 110 35.69 0.78 -32.06
C VAL A 110 34.18 1.12 -32.36
N PRO A 111 33.32 1.68 -31.47
CA PRO A 111 32.95 1.26 -30.11
C PRO A 111 31.43 1.47 -29.75
N THR A 112 31.10 1.41 -28.45
CA THR A 112 29.95 2.06 -27.76
C THR A 112 28.51 1.95 -28.30
N GLY A 113 27.68 1.23 -27.55
CA GLY A 113 26.27 1.62 -27.32
C GLY A 113 26.13 2.23 -25.90
N LYS A 114 25.40 3.34 -25.76
CA LYS A 114 25.06 3.95 -24.45
C LYS A 114 23.56 3.94 -24.20
N THR A 115 23.17 3.66 -22.97
CA THR A 115 21.81 3.74 -22.45
C THR A 115 21.39 5.18 -22.13
N ALA A 116 20.14 5.55 -22.42
CA ALA A 116 19.49 6.74 -21.86
C ALA A 116 17.95 6.67 -21.92
N ASN A 117 17.34 6.99 -20.79
CA ASN A 117 15.94 7.18 -20.44
C ASN A 117 14.92 7.59 -21.53
N ARG A 118 13.70 7.07 -21.40
CA ARG A 118 12.44 7.76 -21.77
C ARG A 118 11.45 7.71 -20.62
N MET A 119 10.94 8.86 -20.18
CA MET A 119 9.54 9.06 -19.77
C MET A 119 9.26 10.54 -19.52
N ASN A 120 8.70 11.22 -20.53
CA ASN A 120 7.60 12.17 -20.38
C ASN A 120 7.19 12.73 -21.75
N ASN A 121 5.96 12.42 -22.18
CA ASN A 121 4.98 13.41 -22.62
C ASN A 121 3.64 12.74 -22.96
N SER A 122 2.57 13.36 -22.49
CA SER A 122 1.20 13.07 -22.94
C SER A 122 0.94 13.64 -24.34
N ALA A 123 -0.25 13.37 -24.89
CA ALA A 123 -0.82 13.95 -26.10
C ALA A 123 -0.16 13.58 -27.45
N ARG A 124 -0.41 12.34 -27.93
CA ARG A 124 -0.90 12.07 -29.31
C ARG A 124 -1.34 10.61 -29.48
N VAL A 125 -2.64 10.35 -29.37
CA VAL A 125 -3.29 9.12 -29.89
C VAL A 125 -4.56 9.52 -30.65
N GLN A 126 -4.37 9.94 -31.89
CA GLN A 126 -5.43 10.01 -32.90
C GLN A 126 -4.81 9.98 -34.30
N ALA A 127 -5.52 9.38 -35.25
CA ALA A 127 -5.08 9.02 -36.61
C ALA A 127 -3.91 7.99 -36.68
N ALA A 128 -4.25 6.69 -36.55
CA ALA A 128 -3.35 5.58 -36.91
C ALA A 128 -4.07 4.27 -37.32
N VAL A 129 -5.31 4.30 -37.82
CA VAL A 129 -5.96 3.14 -38.47
C VAL A 129 -6.56 3.58 -39.79
N ASN A 130 -5.82 3.37 -40.88
CA ASN A 130 -6.37 3.31 -42.23
C ASN A 130 -5.34 2.66 -43.18
N SER A 131 -5.43 1.34 -43.34
CA SER A 131 -4.57 0.56 -44.25
C SER A 131 -5.40 -0.48 -44.99
N THR A 132 -6.34 0.01 -45.80
CA THR A 132 -7.12 -0.81 -46.74
C THR A 132 -6.19 -1.48 -47.74
N VAL A 133 -6.18 -2.82 -47.76
CA VAL A 133 -5.45 -3.59 -48.78
C VAL A 133 -6.20 -3.48 -50.11
N GLN A 134 -5.61 -2.83 -51.12
CA GLN A 134 -6.16 -2.86 -52.48
C GLN A 134 -5.72 -4.12 -53.23
N PRO A 135 -6.65 -4.85 -53.88
CA PRO A 135 -6.32 -5.82 -54.92
C PRO A 135 -5.77 -5.11 -56.17
N ARG A 136 -4.72 -5.68 -56.76
CA ARG A 136 -4.00 -5.10 -57.90
C ARG A 136 -4.56 -5.59 -59.24
N ALA A 137 -5.44 -4.82 -59.86
CA ALA A 137 -5.89 -5.08 -61.23
C ALA A 137 -4.91 -4.50 -62.26
N ASN A 138 -4.51 -5.28 -63.28
CA ASN A 138 -3.77 -4.76 -64.43
C ASN A 138 -3.86 -5.69 -65.67
N ALA A 139 -4.89 -5.48 -66.50
CA ALA A 139 -5.02 -6.04 -67.85
C ALA A 139 -5.85 -5.06 -68.71
N THR A 140 -5.53 -4.89 -69.99
CA THR A 140 -5.99 -3.74 -70.78
C THR A 140 -6.89 -4.09 -71.97
N ALA A 141 -8.04 -3.40 -72.06
CA ALA A 141 -8.83 -3.15 -73.28
C ALA A 141 -9.53 -4.40 -73.93
N PRO A 142 -10.58 -4.23 -74.78
CA PRO A 142 -11.14 -2.99 -75.33
C PRO A 142 -12.53 -2.61 -74.79
N ALA A 143 -13.08 -1.50 -75.29
CA ALA A 143 -14.35 -0.93 -74.83
C ALA A 143 -15.58 -1.46 -75.60
N SER A 144 -16.68 -1.64 -74.88
CA SER A 144 -18.04 -1.54 -75.40
C SER A 144 -18.94 -0.86 -74.35
N THR A 145 -19.94 -0.10 -74.78
CA THR A 145 -20.82 0.66 -73.89
C THR A 145 -22.04 -0.17 -73.48
N ALA A 146 -21.92 -0.86 -72.35
CA ALA A 146 -23.04 -1.44 -71.60
C ALA A 146 -22.93 -1.03 -70.12
N SER A 147 -24.05 -0.99 -69.39
CA SER A 147 -24.14 -0.38 -68.06
C SER A 147 -23.24 -1.06 -67.01
N GLN A 148 -22.30 -0.31 -66.44
CA GLN A 148 -21.43 -0.73 -65.33
C GLN A 148 -22.20 -1.21 -64.08
N TYR A 149 -23.48 -0.84 -63.96
CA TYR A 149 -24.31 -0.99 -62.76
C TYR A 149 -25.37 -2.11 -62.83
N ASN A 150 -25.29 -2.97 -63.85
CA ASN A 150 -26.19 -4.10 -64.15
C ASN A 150 -27.72 -3.92 -63.87
N THR A 151 -28.27 -2.73 -64.09
CA THR A 151 -29.70 -2.44 -63.84
C THR A 151 -30.66 -3.13 -64.82
N ASN A 152 -30.18 -3.56 -65.99
CA ASN A 152 -31.00 -4.20 -67.03
C ASN A 152 -31.45 -5.63 -66.67
N ASP A 153 -30.71 -6.30 -65.79
CA ASP A 153 -31.05 -7.62 -65.26
C ASP A 153 -32.21 -7.57 -64.24
N TRP A 154 -32.70 -6.37 -63.90
CA TRP A 154 -33.71 -6.14 -62.87
C TRP A 154 -34.91 -5.38 -63.42
N VAL A 155 -36.11 -5.93 -63.23
CA VAL A 155 -37.39 -5.27 -63.56
C VAL A 155 -37.97 -4.71 -62.27
N GLY A 156 -38.46 -3.47 -62.33
CA GLY A 156 -39.16 -2.81 -61.23
C GLY A 156 -40.27 -1.88 -61.70
N GLN A 157 -41.07 -1.41 -60.75
CA GLN A 157 -42.23 -0.55 -60.96
C GLN A 157 -42.13 0.67 -60.05
N LEU A 158 -42.22 1.87 -60.63
CA LEU A 158 -42.25 3.14 -59.89
C LEU A 158 -43.68 3.48 -59.46
N ASP A 159 -43.89 3.70 -58.17
CA ASP A 159 -45.05 4.46 -57.67
C ASP A 159 -44.66 5.95 -57.59
N ASN A 160 -45.27 6.76 -58.46
CA ASN A 160 -45.02 8.20 -58.57
C ASN A 160 -45.61 9.01 -57.39
N ALA A 161 -46.46 8.42 -56.54
CA ALA A 161 -47.03 9.09 -55.37
C ALA A 161 -46.17 8.87 -54.11
N THR A 162 -45.51 7.71 -53.99
CA THR A 162 -44.63 7.39 -52.86
C THR A 162 -43.14 7.54 -53.17
N HIS A 163 -42.76 7.72 -54.44
CA HIS A 163 -41.38 7.72 -54.92
C HIS A 163 -40.64 6.39 -54.64
N GLU A 164 -41.37 5.26 -54.72
CA GLU A 164 -40.84 3.92 -54.48
C GLU A 164 -40.73 3.13 -55.80
N PHE A 165 -39.50 2.81 -56.23
CA PHE A 165 -39.22 1.88 -57.32
C PHE A 165 -39.09 0.46 -56.77
N THR A 166 -40.18 -0.29 -56.75
CA THR A 166 -40.17 -1.66 -56.22
C THR A 166 -39.71 -2.64 -57.30
N LEU A 167 -38.62 -3.36 -57.04
CA LEU A 167 -38.13 -4.46 -57.88
C LEU A 167 -39.13 -5.62 -57.82
N THR A 168 -39.53 -6.12 -58.99
CA THR A 168 -40.57 -7.15 -59.16
C THR A 168 -40.04 -8.46 -59.75
N LYS A 169 -38.91 -8.43 -60.48
CA LYS A 169 -38.31 -9.62 -61.09
C LYS A 169 -36.81 -9.45 -61.35
N TYR A 170 -36.03 -10.50 -61.08
CA TYR A 170 -34.69 -10.69 -61.63
C TYR A 170 -34.77 -11.48 -62.95
N GLN A 171 -34.01 -11.07 -63.96
CA GLN A 171 -33.98 -11.67 -65.29
C GLN A 171 -32.56 -11.84 -65.86
N GLY A 172 -31.52 -11.61 -65.04
CA GLY A 172 -30.13 -11.76 -65.43
C GLY A 172 -29.70 -13.19 -65.72
N SER A 173 -28.64 -13.33 -66.51
CA SER A 173 -28.13 -14.64 -66.94
C SER A 173 -27.22 -15.32 -65.92
N ASP A 174 -26.55 -14.58 -65.02
CA ASP A 174 -25.82 -15.17 -63.90
C ASP A 174 -26.77 -15.46 -62.72
N GLN A 175 -27.15 -16.72 -62.56
CA GLN A 175 -27.95 -17.20 -61.41
C GLN A 175 -27.06 -17.69 -60.25
N THR A 176 -25.73 -17.53 -60.35
CA THR A 176 -24.72 -18.01 -59.40
C THR A 176 -24.15 -16.88 -58.55
N ASN A 177 -23.84 -15.73 -59.16
CA ASN A 177 -23.26 -14.57 -58.49
C ASN A 177 -24.12 -13.34 -58.76
N VAL A 178 -25.12 -13.11 -57.90
CA VAL A 178 -26.11 -12.07 -58.16
C VAL A 178 -25.70 -10.77 -57.49
N HIS A 179 -25.64 -9.72 -58.30
CA HIS A 179 -25.44 -8.34 -57.86
C HIS A 179 -26.78 -7.59 -57.92
N ILE A 180 -27.21 -7.02 -56.79
CA ILE A 180 -28.41 -6.17 -56.70
C ILE A 180 -27.96 -4.70 -56.76
N PRO A 181 -28.35 -3.92 -57.78
CA PRO A 181 -28.01 -2.51 -57.86
C PRO A 181 -28.72 -1.70 -56.76
N ASN A 182 -28.05 -0.69 -56.22
CA ASN A 182 -28.62 0.20 -55.20
C ASN A 182 -29.41 1.37 -55.84
N THR A 183 -29.97 2.26 -55.03
CA THR A 183 -30.78 3.40 -55.53
C THR A 183 -29.97 4.32 -56.48
N SER A 184 -28.73 4.64 -56.14
CA SER A 184 -27.85 5.47 -56.97
C SER A 184 -27.54 4.83 -58.32
N ASP A 185 -27.57 3.51 -58.44
CA ASP A 185 -27.25 2.79 -59.66
C ASP A 185 -28.38 2.90 -60.70
N PHE A 186 -29.62 2.79 -60.25
CA PHE A 186 -30.79 3.09 -61.08
C PHE A 186 -30.89 4.59 -61.45
N ILE A 187 -30.37 5.50 -60.61
CA ILE A 187 -30.21 6.93 -60.94
C ILE A 187 -29.13 7.13 -62.01
N LYS A 188 -27.94 6.54 -61.84
CA LYS A 188 -26.82 6.61 -62.80
C LYS A 188 -27.17 5.99 -64.16
N ALA A 189 -28.01 4.95 -64.16
CA ALA A 189 -28.57 4.32 -65.35
C ALA A 189 -29.73 5.11 -65.98
N GLY A 190 -30.23 6.17 -65.34
CA GLY A 190 -31.32 7.01 -65.84
C GLY A 190 -32.71 6.36 -65.79
N VAL A 191 -32.89 5.32 -64.97
CA VAL A 191 -34.17 4.59 -64.82
C VAL A 191 -35.10 5.31 -63.84
N ILE A 192 -34.55 5.97 -62.82
CA ILE A 192 -35.27 6.73 -61.79
C ILE A 192 -34.57 8.07 -61.50
N THR A 193 -35.19 8.94 -60.70
CA THR A 193 -34.65 10.24 -60.27
C THR A 193 -34.09 10.20 -58.85
N SER A 194 -33.35 11.22 -58.43
CA SER A 194 -32.83 11.35 -57.05
C SER A 194 -33.88 11.64 -55.97
N LYS A 195 -35.17 11.66 -56.32
CA LYS A 195 -36.27 11.58 -55.34
C LYS A 195 -36.67 10.15 -55.01
N ASP A 196 -36.42 9.24 -55.94
CA ASP A 196 -36.93 7.88 -55.91
C ASP A 196 -36.00 6.96 -55.12
N LYS A 197 -36.57 5.91 -54.54
CA LYS A 197 -35.85 4.89 -53.76
C LYS A 197 -36.12 3.50 -54.30
N VAL A 198 -35.09 2.67 -54.39
CA VAL A 198 -35.22 1.29 -54.89
C VAL A 198 -35.54 0.34 -53.74
N TYR A 199 -36.61 -0.44 -53.89
CA TYR A 199 -37.09 -1.39 -52.88
C TYR A 199 -37.05 -2.83 -53.39
N ILE A 200 -36.67 -3.78 -52.54
CA ILE A 200 -36.81 -5.21 -52.80
C ILE A 200 -37.88 -5.82 -51.86
N THR A 201 -38.69 -6.75 -52.39
CA THR A 201 -39.62 -7.55 -51.60
C THR A 201 -38.94 -8.78 -51.02
N LYS A 202 -39.44 -9.29 -49.89
CA LYS A 202 -39.00 -10.57 -49.30
C LYS A 202 -39.02 -11.72 -50.33
N ASP A 203 -40.09 -11.82 -51.10
CA ASP A 203 -40.29 -12.96 -52.02
C ASP A 203 -39.34 -12.91 -53.22
N LEU A 204 -39.02 -11.71 -53.73
CA LEU A 204 -38.01 -11.55 -54.78
C LEU A 204 -36.60 -11.85 -54.25
N LEU A 205 -36.26 -11.33 -53.07
CA LEU A 205 -34.98 -11.62 -52.41
C LEU A 205 -34.79 -13.12 -52.17
N HIS A 206 -35.84 -13.82 -51.74
CA HIS A 206 -35.84 -15.28 -51.58
C HIS A 206 -35.64 -16.01 -52.90
N SER A 207 -36.43 -15.67 -53.93
CA SER A 207 -36.38 -16.30 -55.26
C SER A 207 -34.99 -16.19 -55.91
N VAL A 208 -34.31 -15.06 -55.71
CA VAL A 208 -32.93 -14.83 -56.16
C VAL A 208 -31.93 -15.64 -55.34
N ALA A 209 -32.00 -15.57 -54.01
CA ALA A 209 -31.05 -16.24 -53.11
C ALA A 209 -31.16 -17.77 -53.07
N SER A 210 -32.30 -18.34 -53.48
CA SER A 210 -32.53 -19.79 -53.48
C SER A 210 -31.54 -20.55 -54.37
N ASN A 211 -31.11 -19.94 -55.48
CA ASN A 211 -30.20 -20.55 -56.46
C ASN A 211 -28.78 -19.99 -56.40
N ALA A 212 -28.60 -18.77 -55.87
CA ALA A 212 -27.32 -18.08 -55.85
C ALA A 212 -26.28 -18.76 -54.93
N VAL A 213 -25.03 -18.75 -55.36
CA VAL A 213 -23.84 -19.15 -54.58
C VAL A 213 -23.22 -17.95 -53.87
N SER A 214 -23.29 -16.77 -54.49
CA SER A 214 -23.01 -15.48 -53.87
C SER A 214 -24.11 -14.46 -54.17
N LEU A 215 -24.44 -13.63 -53.19
CA LEU A 215 -25.38 -12.51 -53.33
C LEU A 215 -24.76 -11.25 -52.73
N THR A 216 -24.75 -10.15 -53.48
CA THR A 216 -24.22 -8.86 -53.01
C THR A 216 -25.12 -7.71 -53.44
N ILE A 217 -25.19 -6.66 -52.62
CA ILE A 217 -25.69 -5.34 -53.03
C ILE A 217 -24.48 -4.54 -53.56
N ASP A 218 -24.63 -3.84 -54.67
CA ASP A 218 -23.54 -3.04 -55.26
C ASP A 218 -23.17 -1.86 -54.34
N ASP A 219 -21.86 -1.64 -54.17
CA ASP A 219 -21.25 -0.60 -53.33
C ASP A 219 -20.40 0.33 -54.22
N ALA A 220 -20.99 1.47 -54.53
CA ALA A 220 -20.31 2.59 -55.17
C ALA A 220 -20.18 3.81 -54.23
N GLY A 221 -19.95 3.59 -52.93
CA GLY A 221 -19.59 4.62 -51.95
C GLY A 221 -20.54 4.82 -50.76
N ALA A 222 -20.27 5.85 -49.95
CA ALA A 222 -20.81 5.98 -48.58
C ALA A 222 -21.95 7.00 -48.39
N THR A 223 -22.75 7.32 -49.43
CA THR A 223 -23.89 8.24 -49.33
C THR A 223 -25.24 7.51 -49.21
N GLY A 224 -26.26 8.18 -48.67
CA GLY A 224 -27.59 7.59 -48.46
C GLY A 224 -28.35 7.19 -49.73
N GLU A 225 -27.89 7.61 -50.90
CA GLU A 225 -28.38 7.17 -52.22
C GLU A 225 -27.87 5.78 -52.58
N ASN A 226 -26.81 5.27 -51.95
CA ASN A 226 -26.22 3.97 -52.26
C ASN A 226 -26.91 2.80 -51.52
N LYS A 227 -28.15 3.01 -51.06
CA LYS A 227 -28.94 2.02 -50.33
C LYS A 227 -29.95 1.28 -51.21
N LEU A 228 -30.19 0.02 -50.86
CA LEU A 228 -31.37 -0.75 -51.27
C LEU A 228 -32.33 -0.81 -50.08
N TYR A 229 -33.61 -0.51 -50.28
CA TYR A 229 -34.62 -0.50 -49.21
C TYR A 229 -35.44 -1.81 -49.20
N ILE A 230 -36.02 -2.17 -48.05
CA ILE A 230 -36.88 -3.36 -47.92
C ILE A 230 -38.35 -2.96 -47.96
N LYS A 231 -39.15 -3.64 -48.80
CA LYS A 231 -40.60 -3.45 -48.86
C LYS A 231 -41.31 -4.39 -47.86
N GLY A 232 -41.47 -3.92 -46.62
CA GLY A 232 -42.06 -4.68 -45.52
C GLY A 232 -41.02 -5.41 -44.66
N ASP A 233 -41.39 -6.54 -44.06
CA ASP A 233 -40.49 -7.34 -43.23
C ASP A 233 -39.65 -8.34 -44.03
N ILE A 234 -38.41 -8.54 -43.59
CA ILE A 234 -37.45 -9.46 -44.20
C ILE A 234 -37.41 -10.84 -43.53
N GLY A 235 -38.03 -11.02 -42.35
CA GLY A 235 -38.03 -12.26 -41.58
C GLY A 235 -38.29 -13.50 -42.43
N GLY A 236 -37.30 -14.40 -42.50
CA GLY A 236 -37.32 -15.63 -43.30
C GLY A 236 -37.09 -15.48 -44.82
N ALA A 237 -36.60 -14.33 -45.32
CA ALA A 237 -36.32 -14.14 -46.76
C ALA A 237 -35.19 -15.03 -47.30
N LEU A 238 -34.22 -15.43 -46.46
CA LEU A 238 -33.02 -16.17 -46.86
C LEU A 238 -32.94 -17.54 -46.15
N SER A 239 -34.07 -18.03 -45.63
CA SER A 239 -34.18 -19.36 -45.03
C SER A 239 -33.98 -20.44 -46.10
N TRP A 240 -33.28 -21.51 -45.75
CA TRP A 240 -33.06 -22.69 -46.60
C TRP A 240 -32.43 -22.41 -47.97
N CYS A 241 -31.73 -21.29 -48.14
CA CYS A 241 -30.87 -21.01 -49.31
C CYS A 241 -29.62 -21.92 -49.28
N MET A 242 -29.79 -23.21 -49.59
CA MET A 242 -28.78 -24.26 -49.45
C MET A 242 -27.59 -24.15 -50.43
N HIS A 243 -27.61 -23.17 -51.33
CA HIS A 243 -26.49 -22.87 -52.24
C HIS A 243 -25.68 -21.64 -51.83
N LEU A 244 -26.24 -20.75 -50.98
CA LEU A 244 -25.68 -19.44 -50.69
C LEU A 244 -24.47 -19.54 -49.74
N THR A 245 -23.25 -19.42 -50.29
CA THR A 245 -22.00 -19.55 -49.54
C THR A 245 -21.42 -18.22 -49.06
N THR A 246 -21.64 -17.13 -49.81
CA THR A 246 -21.20 -15.78 -49.45
C THR A 246 -22.31 -14.77 -49.65
N LEU A 247 -22.36 -13.78 -48.77
CA LEU A 247 -23.41 -12.78 -48.73
C LEU A 247 -22.85 -11.42 -48.33
N ASP A 248 -23.23 -10.37 -49.05
CA ASP A 248 -23.00 -8.99 -48.62
C ASP A 248 -24.28 -8.14 -48.75
N LEU A 249 -24.80 -7.69 -47.60
CA LEU A 249 -25.98 -6.85 -47.46
C LEU A 249 -25.69 -5.59 -46.63
N HIS A 250 -24.45 -5.11 -46.56
CA HIS A 250 -24.10 -3.93 -45.73
C HIS A 250 -24.78 -2.62 -46.18
N SER A 251 -25.23 -2.56 -47.43
CA SER A 251 -25.96 -1.43 -48.03
C SER A 251 -27.49 -1.65 -48.09
N LEU A 252 -28.00 -2.64 -47.35
CA LEU A 252 -29.44 -2.87 -47.17
C LEU A 252 -29.99 -1.98 -46.04
N ASP A 253 -30.96 -1.12 -46.35
CA ASP A 253 -31.63 -0.30 -45.35
C ASP A 253 -32.68 -1.12 -44.58
N THR A 254 -32.29 -1.51 -43.36
CA THR A 254 -33.10 -2.26 -42.40
C THR A 254 -33.91 -1.38 -41.45
N SER A 255 -33.81 -0.05 -41.51
CA SER A 255 -34.47 0.85 -40.55
C SER A 255 -36.01 0.77 -40.53
N GLY A 256 -36.63 0.27 -41.61
CA GLY A 256 -38.06 0.02 -41.70
C GLY A 256 -38.53 -1.38 -41.25
N VAL A 257 -37.61 -2.28 -40.86
CA VAL A 257 -37.92 -3.68 -40.54
C VAL A 257 -38.39 -3.82 -39.08
N THR A 258 -39.41 -4.64 -38.86
CA THR A 258 -39.95 -5.00 -37.54
C THR A 258 -39.64 -6.44 -37.13
N SER A 259 -39.30 -7.32 -38.08
CA SER A 259 -38.88 -8.70 -37.84
C SER A 259 -37.78 -9.18 -38.80
N THR A 260 -36.70 -9.70 -38.21
CA THR A 260 -35.65 -10.49 -38.91
C THR A 260 -35.73 -11.97 -38.54
N LYS A 261 -36.81 -12.39 -37.86
CA LYS A 261 -37.04 -13.76 -37.39
C LYS A 261 -36.74 -14.80 -38.48
N GLY A 262 -35.86 -15.74 -38.16
CA GLY A 262 -35.49 -16.84 -39.06
C GLY A 262 -34.82 -16.46 -40.38
N LEU A 263 -34.31 -15.22 -40.55
CA LEU A 263 -33.81 -14.71 -41.84
C LEU A 263 -32.92 -15.69 -42.60
N PHE A 264 -31.96 -16.34 -41.94
CA PHE A 264 -31.01 -17.30 -42.53
C PHE A 264 -31.22 -18.75 -42.07
N THR A 265 -32.38 -19.08 -41.49
CA THR A 265 -32.63 -20.42 -40.91
C THR A 265 -32.39 -21.52 -41.93
N GLY A 266 -31.46 -22.45 -41.65
CA GLY A 266 -31.16 -23.58 -42.52
C GLY A 266 -30.33 -23.25 -43.77
N ALA A 267 -29.71 -22.06 -43.85
CA ALA A 267 -28.71 -21.74 -44.87
C ALA A 267 -27.35 -22.44 -44.58
N THR A 268 -27.35 -23.77 -44.57
CA THR A 268 -26.29 -24.63 -44.01
C THR A 268 -24.89 -24.43 -44.59
N VAL A 269 -24.79 -23.92 -45.83
CA VAL A 269 -23.50 -23.71 -46.52
C VAL A 269 -22.92 -22.30 -46.38
N LEU A 270 -23.61 -21.38 -45.67
CA LEU A 270 -23.21 -19.98 -45.56
C LEU A 270 -21.89 -19.83 -44.78
N ARG A 271 -20.84 -19.36 -45.47
CA ARG A 271 -19.47 -19.21 -44.95
C ARG A 271 -19.15 -17.79 -44.53
N VAL A 272 -19.56 -16.81 -45.33
CA VAL A 272 -19.26 -15.39 -45.08
C VAL A 272 -20.55 -14.59 -45.24
N ALA A 273 -20.88 -13.81 -44.21
CA ALA A 273 -21.99 -12.85 -44.26
C ALA A 273 -21.53 -11.48 -43.76
N ASN A 274 -21.51 -10.49 -44.65
CA ASN A 274 -21.35 -9.09 -44.29
C ASN A 274 -22.73 -8.45 -44.17
N LEU A 275 -23.10 -8.04 -42.95
CA LEU A 275 -24.40 -7.45 -42.61
C LEU A 275 -24.23 -6.10 -41.92
N ALA A 276 -23.09 -5.43 -42.10
CA ALA A 276 -22.76 -4.20 -41.37
C ALA A 276 -23.79 -3.06 -41.60
N ASN A 277 -23.77 -2.07 -40.70
CA ASN A 277 -24.58 -0.83 -40.76
C ASN A 277 -26.10 -1.00 -40.65
N TRP A 278 -26.59 -2.17 -40.21
CA TRP A 278 -28.02 -2.42 -40.04
C TRP A 278 -28.63 -1.65 -38.86
N ASP A 279 -29.76 -1.00 -39.13
CA ASP A 279 -30.55 -0.27 -38.14
C ASP A 279 -31.72 -1.14 -37.69
N LEU A 280 -31.55 -1.83 -36.56
CA LEU A 280 -32.47 -2.81 -36.02
C LEU A 280 -33.28 -2.25 -34.83
N ARG A 281 -33.32 -0.92 -34.66
CA ARG A 281 -34.01 -0.25 -33.53
C ARG A 281 -35.54 -0.43 -33.57
N ASN A 282 -36.10 -0.72 -34.75
CA ASN A 282 -37.52 -1.02 -34.92
C ASN A 282 -37.83 -2.53 -34.91
N VAL A 283 -36.81 -3.40 -34.89
CA VAL A 283 -36.99 -4.85 -34.89
C VAL A 283 -37.44 -5.33 -33.50
N THR A 284 -38.47 -6.17 -33.45
CA THR A 284 -39.03 -6.74 -32.23
C THR A 284 -38.77 -8.25 -32.09
N ASP A 285 -38.43 -8.93 -33.19
CA ASP A 285 -38.15 -10.37 -33.21
C ASP A 285 -37.02 -10.71 -34.19
N MET A 286 -35.89 -11.10 -33.61
CA MET A 286 -34.69 -11.66 -34.25
C MET A 286 -34.55 -13.17 -33.95
N GLY A 287 -35.60 -13.80 -33.43
CA GLY A 287 -35.56 -15.20 -33.01
C GLY A 287 -35.19 -16.14 -34.16
N TRP A 288 -34.32 -17.10 -33.88
CA TRP A 288 -33.85 -18.11 -34.84
C TRP A 288 -33.17 -17.55 -36.12
N MET A 289 -32.78 -16.27 -36.13
CA MET A 289 -32.26 -15.56 -37.32
C MET A 289 -31.13 -16.28 -38.07
N PHE A 290 -30.25 -17.00 -37.37
CA PHE A 290 -29.18 -17.82 -37.93
C PHE A 290 -29.33 -19.33 -37.60
N ASP A 291 -30.52 -19.80 -37.20
CA ASP A 291 -30.73 -21.19 -36.76
C ASP A 291 -30.28 -22.21 -37.82
N ARG A 292 -29.61 -23.29 -37.39
CA ARG A 292 -29.18 -24.40 -38.26
C ARG A 292 -28.30 -23.99 -39.46
N ILE A 293 -27.45 -22.98 -39.33
CA ILE A 293 -26.31 -22.83 -40.25
C ILE A 293 -25.26 -23.90 -39.91
N GLN A 294 -25.58 -25.14 -40.29
CA GLN A 294 -24.82 -26.36 -39.99
C GLN A 294 -23.60 -26.50 -40.90
N GLY A 295 -22.68 -25.56 -40.77
CA GLY A 295 -21.39 -25.53 -41.45
C GLY A 295 -20.37 -24.73 -40.67
N ASN A 296 -19.09 -24.86 -41.04
CA ASN A 296 -18.03 -24.02 -40.52
C ASN A 296 -18.15 -22.61 -41.14
N MET A 297 -19.07 -21.79 -40.62
CA MET A 297 -19.16 -20.38 -40.95
C MET A 297 -17.82 -19.73 -40.61
N GLN A 298 -17.20 -19.09 -41.60
CA GLN A 298 -15.85 -18.54 -41.49
C GLN A 298 -15.87 -17.16 -40.86
N LYS A 299 -16.75 -16.26 -41.33
CA LYS A 299 -16.79 -14.86 -40.89
C LYS A 299 -18.21 -14.28 -40.89
N LEU A 300 -18.57 -13.61 -39.82
CA LEU A 300 -19.83 -12.86 -39.68
C LEU A 300 -19.52 -11.42 -39.29
N ILE A 301 -20.00 -10.43 -40.04
CA ILE A 301 -19.75 -9.00 -39.78
C ILE A 301 -21.07 -8.34 -39.38
N LEU A 302 -21.13 -7.88 -38.13
CA LEU A 302 -22.29 -7.23 -37.48
C LEU A 302 -21.94 -5.78 -37.05
N ASP A 303 -20.97 -5.18 -37.73
CA ASP A 303 -20.46 -3.85 -37.39
C ASP A 303 -21.55 -2.77 -37.53
N ASN A 304 -21.49 -1.76 -36.68
CA ASN A 304 -22.40 -0.61 -36.59
C ASN A 304 -23.89 -0.95 -36.34
N TRP A 305 -24.22 -2.21 -35.99
CA TRP A 305 -25.58 -2.64 -35.69
C TRP A 305 -26.23 -1.81 -34.56
N GLN A 306 -27.41 -1.26 -34.83
CA GLN A 306 -28.19 -0.49 -33.85
C GLN A 306 -29.33 -1.36 -33.32
N LEU A 307 -29.17 -2.04 -32.18
CA LEU A 307 -30.16 -3.00 -31.70
C LEU A 307 -31.28 -2.35 -30.87
N ASN A 308 -32.49 -2.88 -31.02
CA ASN A 308 -33.57 -2.68 -30.05
C ASN A 308 -33.31 -3.57 -28.81
N PRO A 309 -33.15 -3.02 -27.59
CA PRO A 309 -32.99 -3.82 -26.37
C PRO A 309 -34.26 -4.58 -25.96
N ASP A 310 -35.42 -4.28 -26.57
CA ASP A 310 -36.68 -5.00 -26.39
C ASP A 310 -36.92 -6.15 -27.38
N ALA A 311 -36.03 -6.36 -28.35
CA ALA A 311 -36.18 -7.45 -29.32
C ALA A 311 -36.01 -8.85 -28.70
N SER A 312 -36.83 -9.80 -29.15
CA SER A 312 -36.64 -11.23 -28.90
C SER A 312 -35.46 -11.77 -29.71
N ASP A 313 -34.40 -12.23 -29.05
CA ASP A 313 -33.25 -12.93 -29.67
C ASP A 313 -33.28 -14.45 -29.44
N GLN A 314 -34.46 -15.02 -29.13
CA GLN A 314 -34.62 -16.43 -28.77
C GLN A 314 -34.04 -17.36 -29.86
N GLY A 315 -33.00 -18.11 -29.50
CA GLY A 315 -32.36 -19.06 -30.42
C GLY A 315 -31.68 -18.43 -31.63
N MET A 316 -31.37 -17.12 -31.60
CA MET A 316 -30.81 -16.35 -32.71
C MET A 316 -29.62 -17.03 -33.40
N PHE A 317 -28.73 -17.69 -32.63
CA PHE A 317 -27.56 -18.44 -33.11
C PHE A 317 -27.63 -19.96 -32.79
N SER A 318 -28.82 -20.53 -32.66
CA SER A 318 -28.99 -21.97 -32.41
C SER A 318 -28.33 -22.80 -33.51
N TYR A 319 -27.39 -23.68 -33.13
CA TYR A 319 -26.60 -24.49 -34.07
C TYR A 319 -25.78 -23.67 -35.11
N ALA A 320 -25.55 -22.38 -34.87
CA ALA A 320 -24.70 -21.51 -35.69
C ALA A 320 -23.37 -21.25 -34.99
N PHE A 321 -22.25 -21.40 -35.72
CA PHE A 321 -20.93 -21.51 -35.13
C PHE A 321 -19.83 -20.80 -35.94
N PRO A 322 -19.87 -19.45 -36.05
CA PRO A 322 -18.81 -18.69 -36.72
C PRO A 322 -17.44 -18.85 -36.08
N ASN A 323 -16.39 -18.86 -36.91
CA ASN A 323 -14.97 -18.86 -36.50
C ASN A 323 -14.41 -17.45 -36.27
N GLU A 324 -15.04 -16.44 -36.84
CA GLU A 324 -14.72 -15.02 -36.67
C GLU A 324 -16.05 -14.22 -36.65
N VAL A 325 -16.19 -13.31 -35.69
CA VAL A 325 -17.33 -12.39 -35.59
C VAL A 325 -16.80 -10.98 -35.36
N SER A 326 -17.30 -10.02 -36.13
CA SER A 326 -17.03 -8.59 -35.95
C SER A 326 -18.29 -7.87 -35.46
N VAL A 327 -18.12 -6.93 -34.52
CA VAL A 327 -19.21 -6.21 -33.82
C VAL A 327 -18.85 -4.73 -33.56
N ASN A 328 -17.90 -4.16 -34.30
CA ASN A 328 -17.36 -2.82 -34.05
C ASN A 328 -18.49 -1.77 -34.11
N GLY A 329 -18.56 -0.84 -33.15
CA GLY A 329 -19.60 0.20 -33.14
C GLY A 329 -21.02 -0.28 -32.77
N MET A 330 -21.24 -1.57 -32.49
CA MET A 330 -22.57 -2.12 -32.16
C MET A 330 -23.18 -1.51 -30.89
N GLN A 331 -24.45 -1.13 -30.96
CA GLN A 331 -25.19 -0.56 -29.83
C GLN A 331 -26.23 -1.53 -29.27
N ASN A 332 -26.42 -1.52 -27.94
CA ASN A 332 -27.34 -2.40 -27.20
C ASN A 332 -27.07 -3.91 -27.40
N MET A 333 -25.81 -4.34 -27.39
CA MET A 333 -25.41 -5.74 -27.59
C MET A 333 -26.09 -6.69 -26.59
N SER A 334 -26.74 -7.75 -27.10
CA SER A 334 -27.41 -8.76 -26.28
C SER A 334 -26.46 -9.87 -25.82
N THR A 335 -26.89 -10.64 -24.81
CA THR A 335 -26.12 -11.79 -24.30
C THR A 335 -25.92 -12.87 -25.36
N GLN A 336 -26.84 -13.06 -26.32
CA GLN A 336 -26.65 -14.03 -27.40
C GLN A 336 -25.52 -13.59 -28.35
N ILE A 337 -25.45 -12.29 -28.67
CA ILE A 337 -24.41 -11.74 -29.55
C ILE A 337 -23.05 -11.75 -28.84
N LEU A 338 -22.99 -11.35 -27.57
CA LEU A 338 -21.76 -11.44 -26.77
C LEU A 338 -21.28 -12.90 -26.67
N ASN A 339 -22.18 -13.86 -26.46
CA ASN A 339 -21.85 -15.28 -26.43
C ASN A 339 -21.30 -15.80 -27.76
N VAL A 340 -21.91 -15.45 -28.91
CA VAL A 340 -21.41 -15.93 -30.21
C VAL A 340 -20.06 -15.30 -30.57
N TYR A 341 -19.87 -14.02 -30.23
CA TYR A 341 -18.59 -13.33 -30.38
C TYR A 341 -17.48 -13.99 -29.54
N VAL A 342 -17.66 -14.15 -28.22
CA VAL A 342 -16.64 -14.77 -27.35
C VAL A 342 -16.39 -16.25 -27.73
N ASN A 343 -17.41 -16.98 -28.20
CA ASN A 343 -17.24 -18.36 -28.67
C ASN A 343 -16.41 -18.49 -29.95
N ALA A 344 -16.28 -17.44 -30.76
CA ALA A 344 -15.33 -17.41 -31.88
C ALA A 344 -13.88 -17.41 -31.36
N PHE A 345 -13.56 -16.56 -30.38
CA PHE A 345 -12.23 -16.50 -29.75
C PHE A 345 -11.87 -17.81 -29.03
N ARG A 346 -12.83 -18.48 -28.37
CA ARG A 346 -12.60 -19.81 -27.75
C ARG A 346 -12.21 -20.90 -28.76
N LYS A 347 -12.52 -20.73 -30.06
CA LYS A 347 -12.17 -21.67 -31.14
C LYS A 347 -10.95 -21.25 -31.95
N ASN A 348 -10.68 -19.95 -32.04
CA ASN A 348 -9.71 -19.39 -32.97
C ASN A 348 -8.39 -19.03 -32.28
N SER A 349 -7.36 -19.85 -32.47
CA SER A 349 -6.07 -19.71 -31.81
C SER A 349 -5.19 -18.55 -32.30
N THR A 350 -5.61 -17.81 -33.34
CA THR A 350 -4.89 -16.61 -33.80
C THR A 350 -5.43 -15.31 -33.22
N LEU A 351 -6.62 -15.33 -32.62
CA LEU A 351 -7.24 -14.14 -32.03
C LEU A 351 -6.75 -13.91 -30.60
N THR A 352 -6.02 -12.83 -30.38
CA THR A 352 -5.32 -12.52 -29.13
C THR A 352 -5.82 -11.25 -28.42
N THR A 353 -6.69 -10.46 -29.03
CA THR A 353 -7.18 -9.18 -28.50
C THR A 353 -8.69 -9.08 -28.68
N ILE A 354 -9.43 -8.81 -27.61
CA ILE A 354 -10.83 -8.37 -27.64
C ILE A 354 -10.85 -6.86 -27.40
N ASP A 355 -11.41 -6.10 -28.33
CA ASP A 355 -11.76 -4.69 -28.11
C ASP A 355 -13.23 -4.45 -28.41
N LEU A 356 -13.96 -4.06 -27.36
CA LEU A 356 -15.38 -3.77 -27.35
C LEU A 356 -15.66 -2.34 -26.87
N SER A 357 -14.64 -1.48 -26.76
CA SER A 357 -14.77 -0.08 -26.33
C SER A 357 -15.56 0.81 -27.28
N SER A 358 -15.80 0.36 -28.53
CA SER A 358 -16.71 1.01 -29.48
C SER A 358 -18.17 0.57 -29.35
N THR A 359 -18.47 -0.39 -28.46
CA THR A 359 -19.79 -1.02 -28.34
C THR A 359 -20.49 -0.62 -27.04
N THR A 360 -21.82 -0.73 -27.00
CA THR A 360 -22.61 -0.61 -25.75
C THR A 360 -23.34 -1.89 -25.42
N LEU A 361 -23.41 -2.19 -24.12
CA LEU A 361 -24.10 -3.34 -23.54
C LEU A 361 -25.61 -3.09 -23.47
N SER A 362 -26.44 -4.12 -23.66
CA SER A 362 -27.89 -3.98 -23.48
C SER A 362 -28.25 -3.74 -21.99
N PRO A 363 -29.10 -2.74 -21.66
CA PRO A 363 -29.47 -2.40 -20.28
C PRO A 363 -30.24 -3.51 -19.54
N LYS A 364 -30.66 -4.57 -20.25
CA LYS A 364 -31.27 -5.76 -19.66
C LYS A 364 -30.27 -6.75 -19.07
N ILE A 365 -28.97 -6.59 -19.33
CA ILE A 365 -27.95 -7.53 -18.88
C ILE A 365 -27.67 -7.31 -17.39
N GLN A 366 -28.23 -8.20 -16.56
CA GLN A 366 -28.10 -8.14 -15.10
C GLN A 366 -26.84 -8.84 -14.56
N SER A 367 -26.15 -9.63 -15.40
CA SER A 367 -25.01 -10.47 -15.02
C SER A 367 -24.02 -10.62 -16.16
N LEU A 368 -22.74 -10.38 -15.88
CA LEU A 368 -21.58 -10.64 -16.75
C LEU A 368 -20.73 -11.82 -16.24
N MET A 369 -21.24 -12.58 -15.28
CA MET A 369 -20.61 -13.79 -14.74
C MET A 369 -20.21 -14.76 -15.87
N PHE A 370 -18.93 -15.17 -15.89
CA PHE A 370 -18.31 -16.01 -16.94
C PHE A 370 -18.35 -15.46 -18.39
N ALA A 371 -18.63 -14.17 -18.61
CA ALA A 371 -18.76 -13.62 -19.97
C ALA A 371 -17.55 -13.93 -20.86
N PHE A 372 -16.33 -13.71 -20.35
CA PHE A 372 -15.07 -13.90 -21.07
C PHE A 372 -14.33 -15.19 -20.70
N ARG A 373 -14.71 -15.89 -19.63
CA ARG A 373 -14.08 -17.14 -19.13
C ARG A 373 -13.52 -18.14 -20.18
N ASN A 374 -12.36 -18.72 -19.87
CA ASN A 374 -11.61 -19.78 -20.57
C ASN A 374 -11.09 -19.37 -21.97
N LEU A 375 -10.70 -18.11 -22.17
CA LEU A 375 -10.08 -17.59 -23.40
C LEU A 375 -8.57 -17.84 -23.44
N ASN A 376 -8.19 -19.11 -23.58
CA ASN A 376 -6.81 -19.61 -23.51
C ASN A 376 -5.75 -18.94 -24.42
N ASN A 377 -6.14 -18.10 -25.39
CA ASN A 377 -5.24 -17.40 -26.32
C ASN A 377 -5.33 -15.86 -26.22
N VAL A 378 -6.32 -15.31 -25.51
CA VAL A 378 -6.52 -13.85 -25.43
C VAL A 378 -5.57 -13.25 -24.41
N LYS A 379 -4.83 -12.23 -24.86
CA LYS A 379 -3.84 -11.46 -24.09
C LYS A 379 -4.40 -10.15 -23.58
N SER A 380 -5.37 -9.56 -24.27
CA SER A 380 -5.95 -8.27 -23.89
C SER A 380 -7.46 -8.22 -24.11
N ILE A 381 -8.17 -7.63 -23.15
CA ILE A 381 -9.61 -7.39 -23.22
C ILE A 381 -9.90 -5.93 -22.85
N ASN A 382 -10.60 -5.21 -23.71
CA ASN A 382 -11.02 -3.83 -23.51
C ASN A 382 -12.55 -3.70 -23.57
N ILE A 383 -13.18 -3.29 -22.46
CA ILE A 383 -14.63 -3.08 -22.35
C ILE A 383 -15.00 -1.68 -21.82
N SER A 384 -14.07 -0.73 -21.87
CA SER A 384 -14.20 0.63 -21.32
C SER A 384 -15.32 1.51 -21.93
N GLY A 385 -16.02 1.03 -22.98
CA GLY A 385 -17.19 1.69 -23.57
C GLY A 385 -18.53 1.26 -22.96
N TRP A 386 -18.56 0.29 -22.04
CA TRP A 386 -19.79 -0.27 -21.49
C TRP A 386 -20.31 0.53 -20.29
N ASP A 387 -21.59 0.90 -20.32
CA ASP A 387 -22.34 1.10 -19.07
C ASP A 387 -22.58 -0.27 -18.43
N ILE A 388 -22.15 -0.42 -17.18
CA ILE A 388 -22.44 -1.60 -16.34
C ILE A 388 -23.17 -1.22 -15.04
N SER A 389 -23.64 0.02 -14.90
CA SER A 389 -24.29 0.52 -13.69
C SER A 389 -25.55 -0.27 -13.29
N HIS A 390 -26.16 -0.99 -14.22
CA HIS A 390 -27.30 -1.90 -14.00
C HIS A 390 -26.90 -3.37 -13.74
N VAL A 391 -25.61 -3.73 -13.84
CA VAL A 391 -25.12 -5.09 -13.65
C VAL A 391 -24.96 -5.38 -12.16
N THR A 392 -25.47 -6.54 -11.70
CA THR A 392 -25.42 -6.93 -10.28
C THR A 392 -24.40 -8.03 -9.98
N ASN A 393 -23.96 -8.77 -11.00
CA ASN A 393 -23.03 -9.90 -10.88
C ASN A 393 -21.92 -9.84 -11.94
N VAL A 394 -20.67 -9.84 -11.49
CA VAL A 394 -19.43 -9.85 -12.31
C VAL A 394 -18.44 -10.93 -11.86
N ASN A 395 -18.92 -11.91 -11.07
CA ASN A 395 -18.08 -12.97 -10.51
C ASN A 395 -17.41 -13.78 -11.63
N ALA A 396 -16.13 -14.09 -11.48
CA ALA A 396 -15.39 -14.95 -12.43
C ALA A 396 -15.59 -14.54 -13.91
N MET A 397 -15.71 -13.23 -14.18
CA MET A 397 -16.00 -12.68 -15.52
C MET A 397 -14.93 -13.06 -16.56
N PHE A 398 -13.66 -13.13 -16.13
CA PHE A 398 -12.49 -13.45 -16.95
C PHE A 398 -11.79 -14.76 -16.53
N SER A 399 -12.32 -15.48 -15.53
CA SER A 399 -11.62 -16.60 -14.89
C SER A 399 -11.19 -17.70 -15.85
N GLY A 400 -9.95 -18.20 -15.70
CA GLY A 400 -9.39 -19.29 -16.49
C GLY A 400 -8.67 -18.81 -17.77
N ASP A 401 -8.48 -17.51 -17.93
CA ASP A 401 -7.87 -16.91 -19.11
C ASP A 401 -6.33 -16.90 -18.95
N GLY A 402 -5.71 -18.09 -18.96
CA GLY A 402 -4.27 -18.31 -18.72
C GLY A 402 -3.29 -17.68 -19.74
N ALA A 403 -3.79 -16.86 -20.66
CA ALA A 403 -3.02 -16.02 -21.59
C ALA A 403 -3.20 -14.50 -21.34
N LEU A 404 -4.15 -14.10 -20.49
CA LEU A 404 -4.55 -12.71 -20.29
C LEU A 404 -3.45 -11.94 -19.57
N GLU A 405 -2.96 -10.87 -20.22
CA GLU A 405 -1.85 -10.04 -19.79
C GLU A 405 -2.33 -8.63 -19.39
N THR A 406 -3.34 -8.10 -20.09
CA THR A 406 -3.92 -6.78 -19.83
C THR A 406 -5.45 -6.74 -19.87
N VAL A 407 -6.07 -5.95 -19.00
CA VAL A 407 -7.53 -5.74 -18.98
C VAL A 407 -7.84 -4.25 -18.80
N ASN A 408 -8.73 -3.69 -19.65
CA ASN A 408 -9.19 -2.31 -19.53
C ASN A 408 -10.66 -2.25 -19.10
N LEU A 409 -10.85 -1.77 -17.86
CA LEU A 409 -12.11 -1.55 -17.15
C LEU A 409 -12.34 -0.05 -16.87
N HIS A 410 -11.69 0.85 -17.62
CA HIS A 410 -11.81 2.30 -17.44
C HIS A 410 -13.26 2.78 -17.44
N GLY A 411 -13.60 3.66 -16.50
CA GLY A 411 -14.92 4.32 -16.41
C GLY A 411 -16.08 3.45 -15.92
N LEU A 412 -15.88 2.15 -15.69
CA LEU A 412 -16.95 1.22 -15.31
C LEU A 412 -17.53 1.50 -13.91
N ASP A 413 -18.85 1.42 -13.79
CA ASP A 413 -19.59 1.68 -12.55
C ASP A 413 -19.98 0.39 -11.82
N PHE A 414 -19.13 -0.03 -10.89
CA PHE A 414 -19.30 -1.23 -10.09
C PHE A 414 -20.28 -1.07 -8.92
N ARG A 415 -20.92 0.10 -8.71
CA ARG A 415 -21.71 0.40 -7.49
C ARG A 415 -22.86 -0.57 -7.22
N ASN A 416 -23.48 -1.15 -8.25
CA ASN A 416 -24.54 -2.16 -8.07
C ASN A 416 -24.03 -3.61 -8.13
N THR A 417 -22.73 -3.81 -8.42
CA THR A 417 -22.14 -5.16 -8.47
C THR A 417 -21.85 -5.68 -7.07
N LYS A 418 -22.34 -6.89 -6.76
CA LYS A 418 -22.12 -7.56 -5.47
C LYS A 418 -20.81 -8.38 -5.44
N GLY A 419 -19.97 -8.22 -6.48
CA GLY A 419 -19.19 -9.33 -7.03
C GLY A 419 -17.70 -9.07 -7.28
N LEU A 420 -17.15 -7.92 -6.86
CA LEU A 420 -15.71 -7.68 -6.98
C LEU A 420 -14.92 -8.67 -6.11
N GLY A 421 -15.33 -8.95 -4.88
CA GLY A 421 -14.81 -10.06 -4.07
C GLY A 421 -15.22 -11.47 -4.58
N GLY A 422 -15.70 -11.58 -5.81
CA GLY A 422 -16.15 -12.82 -6.46
C GLY A 422 -15.07 -13.47 -7.34
N ALA A 423 -13.80 -13.21 -7.05
CA ALA A 423 -12.62 -13.68 -7.80
C ALA A 423 -12.78 -13.44 -9.31
N MET A 424 -12.88 -12.16 -9.70
CA MET A 424 -13.14 -11.71 -11.07
C MET A 424 -12.18 -12.34 -12.10
N PHE A 425 -10.92 -12.57 -11.69
CA PHE A 425 -9.81 -13.05 -12.50
C PHE A 425 -9.26 -14.42 -12.00
N TYR A 426 -10.15 -15.28 -11.48
CA TYR A 426 -9.73 -16.53 -10.84
C TYR A 426 -8.97 -17.47 -11.80
N GLY A 427 -7.67 -17.67 -11.51
CA GLY A 427 -6.77 -18.54 -12.29
C GLY A 427 -5.95 -17.81 -13.36
N ASP A 428 -6.09 -16.49 -13.50
CA ASP A 428 -5.54 -15.72 -14.62
C ASP A 428 -4.08 -15.32 -14.37
N SER A 429 -3.24 -16.35 -14.29
CA SER A 429 -1.84 -16.31 -13.82
C SER A 429 -0.87 -15.36 -14.55
N LYS A 430 -1.31 -14.65 -15.61
CA LYS A 430 -0.46 -13.74 -16.41
C LYS A 430 -0.87 -12.28 -16.37
N ILE A 431 -1.97 -11.92 -15.70
CA ILE A 431 -2.43 -10.52 -15.69
C ILE A 431 -1.37 -9.65 -15.00
N ALA A 432 -0.78 -8.75 -15.78
CA ALA A 432 0.25 -7.81 -15.33
C ALA A 432 -0.30 -6.38 -15.23
N THR A 433 -1.31 -6.03 -16.03
CA THR A 433 -1.92 -4.70 -16.07
C THR A 433 -3.43 -4.76 -16.01
N ILE A 434 -4.03 -4.04 -15.05
CA ILE A 434 -5.47 -3.76 -15.03
C ILE A 434 -5.65 -2.24 -15.00
N ASP A 435 -6.41 -1.69 -15.95
CA ASP A 435 -6.84 -0.29 -15.91
C ASP A 435 -8.23 -0.19 -15.29
N MET A 436 -8.34 0.45 -14.12
CA MET A 436 -9.58 0.77 -13.42
C MET A 436 -9.68 2.29 -13.16
N SER A 437 -9.01 3.13 -13.95
CA SER A 437 -9.16 4.59 -13.84
C SER A 437 -10.60 5.05 -14.11
N ASN A 438 -11.02 6.12 -13.45
CA ASN A 438 -12.40 6.64 -13.44
C ASN A 438 -13.50 5.64 -13.02
N THR A 439 -13.17 4.47 -12.47
CA THR A 439 -14.18 3.49 -12.01
C THR A 439 -14.89 3.97 -10.73
N LYS A 440 -16.11 3.48 -10.52
CA LYS A 440 -16.94 3.84 -9.35
C LYS A 440 -17.27 2.60 -8.55
N PHE A 441 -16.98 2.64 -7.24
CA PHE A 441 -17.29 1.54 -6.34
C PHE A 441 -18.35 1.94 -5.31
N ALA A 442 -19.03 0.94 -4.73
CA ALA A 442 -19.92 1.14 -3.59
C ALA A 442 -19.17 0.98 -2.27
N ASP A 443 -19.68 1.64 -1.23
CA ASP A 443 -19.19 1.52 0.16
C ASP A 443 -19.65 0.18 0.78
N ILE A 444 -19.12 -0.92 0.23
CA ILE A 444 -19.42 -2.29 0.69
C ILE A 444 -18.51 -2.61 1.88
N PRO A 445 -19.06 -3.10 3.01
CA PRO A 445 -18.25 -3.62 4.13
C PRO A 445 -17.26 -4.70 3.69
N SER A 446 -16.15 -4.83 4.41
CA SER A 446 -15.07 -5.77 4.11
C SER A 446 -15.51 -7.24 4.17
N GLY A 447 -16.07 -7.75 3.07
CA GLY A 447 -16.21 -9.18 2.80
C GLY A 447 -14.83 -9.79 2.58
N ASN A 448 -14.58 -10.94 3.22
CA ASN A 448 -13.25 -11.52 3.32
C ASN A 448 -12.90 -12.40 2.11
N SER A 449 -12.76 -11.79 0.93
CA SER A 449 -12.34 -12.46 -0.31
C SER A 449 -11.55 -11.54 -1.23
N ASP A 450 -10.46 -12.09 -1.79
CA ASP A 450 -9.55 -11.43 -2.72
C ASP A 450 -10.31 -10.96 -3.98
N ALA A 451 -10.17 -9.68 -4.33
CA ALA A 451 -10.95 -9.08 -5.41
C ALA A 451 -10.64 -9.73 -6.76
N PHE A 452 -9.34 -9.92 -7.03
CA PHE A 452 -8.91 -10.52 -8.28
C PHE A 452 -8.77 -12.04 -8.16
N GLY A 453 -8.69 -12.59 -6.95
CA GLY A 453 -8.68 -14.04 -6.71
C GLY A 453 -7.28 -14.63 -6.83
N PHE A 454 -6.33 -14.09 -6.07
CA PHE A 454 -4.91 -14.50 -6.03
C PHE A 454 -4.12 -14.23 -7.32
N VAL A 455 -4.38 -13.10 -8.00
CA VAL A 455 -3.58 -12.66 -9.17
C VAL A 455 -2.25 -12.06 -8.70
N ASN A 456 -1.36 -12.93 -8.23
CA ASN A 456 -0.08 -12.56 -7.61
C ASN A 456 0.94 -11.91 -8.57
N ASN A 457 0.61 -11.70 -9.85
CA ASN A 457 1.51 -11.20 -10.90
C ASN A 457 1.17 -9.80 -11.44
N ILE A 458 0.13 -9.13 -10.91
CA ILE A 458 -0.17 -7.74 -11.28
C ILE A 458 1.04 -6.86 -10.95
N THR A 459 1.46 -6.00 -11.87
CA THR A 459 2.49 -4.97 -11.64
C THR A 459 1.91 -3.56 -11.75
N THR A 460 0.88 -3.39 -12.59
CA THR A 460 0.17 -2.13 -12.81
C THR A 460 -1.32 -2.30 -12.51
N LEU A 461 -1.81 -1.61 -11.48
CA LEU A 461 -3.24 -1.39 -11.25
C LEU A 461 -3.45 0.12 -11.29
N ASN A 462 -4.13 0.62 -12.33
CA ASN A 462 -4.46 2.04 -12.45
C ASN A 462 -5.77 2.33 -11.73
N LEU A 463 -5.75 3.31 -10.81
CA LEU A 463 -6.91 3.77 -10.03
C LEU A 463 -7.10 5.30 -10.12
N ASP A 464 -6.46 5.95 -11.09
CA ASP A 464 -6.53 7.40 -11.26
C ASP A 464 -8.00 7.84 -11.47
N GLY A 465 -8.49 8.74 -10.62
CA GLY A 465 -9.87 9.23 -10.66
C GLY A 465 -10.94 8.23 -10.18
N ALA A 466 -10.57 7.08 -9.61
CA ALA A 466 -11.56 6.13 -9.10
C ALA A 466 -12.22 6.58 -7.78
N GLU A 467 -13.53 6.36 -7.66
CA GLU A 467 -14.37 6.84 -6.55
C GLU A 467 -14.69 5.73 -5.54
N ASN A 468 -14.51 6.02 -4.25
CA ASN A 468 -14.83 5.13 -3.11
C ASN A 468 -14.08 3.79 -3.16
N ILE A 469 -12.76 3.81 -3.37
CA ILE A 469 -11.93 2.62 -3.54
C ILE A 469 -12.07 1.69 -2.30
N PRO A 470 -12.56 0.44 -2.46
CA PRO A 470 -12.74 -0.49 -1.34
C PRO A 470 -11.40 -1.02 -0.81
N PRO A 471 -11.36 -1.54 0.44
CA PRO A 471 -10.13 -2.01 1.08
C PRO A 471 -9.41 -3.10 0.29
N TYR A 472 -10.18 -4.00 -0.33
CA TYR A 472 -9.66 -5.11 -1.14
C TYR A 472 -9.02 -4.63 -2.46
N VAL A 473 -9.56 -3.61 -3.13
CA VAL A 473 -8.96 -3.05 -4.36
C VAL A 473 -7.68 -2.30 -4.02
N LEU A 474 -7.67 -1.58 -2.87
CA LEU A 474 -6.48 -0.91 -2.38
C LEU A 474 -5.37 -1.89 -1.99
N GLN A 475 -5.70 -3.06 -1.44
CA GLN A 475 -4.71 -4.10 -1.15
C GLN A 475 -4.05 -4.63 -2.43
N GLU A 476 -4.82 -4.84 -3.50
CA GLU A 476 -4.31 -5.26 -4.82
C GLU A 476 -3.41 -4.18 -5.46
N PHE A 477 -3.64 -2.89 -5.19
CA PHE A 477 -2.72 -1.80 -5.57
C PHE A 477 -1.36 -1.91 -4.87
N VAL A 478 -1.35 -2.33 -3.60
CA VAL A 478 -0.11 -2.59 -2.84
C VAL A 478 0.58 -3.87 -3.32
N VAL A 479 -0.16 -4.93 -3.66
CA VAL A 479 0.39 -6.13 -4.33
C VAL A 479 1.07 -5.73 -5.65
N ALA A 480 0.40 -4.91 -6.46
CA ALA A 480 0.97 -4.37 -7.69
C ALA A 480 2.24 -3.53 -7.43
N ALA A 481 2.29 -2.76 -6.33
CA ALA A 481 3.46 -1.99 -5.92
C ALA A 481 4.65 -2.89 -5.53
N ARG A 482 4.40 -3.95 -4.76
CA ARG A 482 5.40 -4.96 -4.40
C ARG A 482 6.02 -5.61 -5.64
N ASN A 483 5.17 -6.10 -6.53
CA ASN A 483 5.56 -6.85 -7.71
C ASN A 483 6.33 -6.00 -8.75
N ARG A 484 6.06 -4.69 -8.83
CA ARG A 484 6.85 -3.76 -9.68
C ARG A 484 8.10 -3.20 -8.99
N HIS A 485 8.45 -3.67 -7.78
CA HIS A 485 9.53 -3.15 -6.94
C HIS A 485 9.43 -1.62 -6.76
N ALA A 486 8.25 -1.13 -6.37
CA ALA A 486 7.95 0.29 -6.31
C ALA A 486 8.71 1.02 -5.18
N LYS A 487 9.60 1.93 -5.57
CA LYS A 487 10.24 2.90 -4.66
C LYS A 487 9.25 3.84 -3.94
N THR A 488 8.08 4.08 -4.52
CA THR A 488 7.08 4.98 -3.97
C THR A 488 5.70 4.37 -4.03
N VAL A 489 4.98 4.41 -2.91
CA VAL A 489 3.54 4.14 -2.82
C VAL A 489 2.84 5.45 -2.44
N ASP A 490 2.01 6.00 -3.32
CA ASP A 490 1.27 7.24 -3.07
C ASP A 490 -0.23 6.96 -3.07
N LEU A 491 -0.88 7.22 -1.94
CA LEU A 491 -2.32 7.06 -1.77
C LEU A 491 -3.07 8.40 -1.78
N SER A 492 -2.37 9.54 -1.90
CA SER A 492 -3.00 10.87 -1.92
C SER A 492 -3.97 11.14 -3.08
N PRO A 493 -3.90 10.48 -4.26
CA PRO A 493 -4.93 10.62 -5.29
C PRO A 493 -6.26 9.91 -4.95
N PHE A 494 -6.29 9.05 -3.93
CA PHE A 494 -7.36 8.08 -3.72
C PHE A 494 -8.34 8.48 -2.63
N THR A 495 -9.64 8.26 -2.88
CA THR A 495 -10.69 8.35 -1.87
C THR A 495 -11.06 6.96 -1.38
N VAL A 496 -10.56 6.60 -0.19
CA VAL A 496 -10.73 5.25 0.40
C VAL A 496 -11.98 5.22 1.29
N THR A 497 -12.76 4.15 1.19
CA THR A 497 -14.00 3.96 1.96
C THR A 497 -13.79 3.91 3.47
N SER A 498 -14.86 4.17 4.23
CA SER A 498 -14.81 4.11 5.70
C SER A 498 -14.78 2.68 6.29
N THR A 499 -14.82 1.66 5.43
CA THR A 499 -15.00 0.25 5.78
C THR A 499 -13.74 -0.48 6.23
N ILE A 500 -12.58 0.17 6.27
CA ILE A 500 -11.34 -0.41 6.83
C ILE A 500 -11.47 -0.54 8.36
N SER A 501 -11.58 -1.78 8.84
CA SER A 501 -11.61 -2.13 10.26
C SER A 501 -10.24 -2.52 10.83
N LYS A 502 -9.29 -2.91 9.97
CA LYS A 502 -7.92 -3.36 10.28
C LYS A 502 -6.97 -2.94 9.16
N LEU A 503 -5.72 -2.64 9.51
CA LEU A 503 -4.60 -2.46 8.58
C LEU A 503 -3.45 -3.43 8.88
N ASP A 504 -3.77 -4.57 9.52
CA ASP A 504 -2.76 -5.55 9.95
C ASP A 504 -1.96 -6.08 8.76
N GLY A 505 -0.68 -5.72 8.68
CA GLY A 505 0.22 -6.11 7.59
C GLY A 505 -0.10 -5.52 6.20
N PHE A 506 -0.87 -4.43 6.12
CA PHE A 506 -1.42 -3.93 4.86
C PHE A 506 -0.34 -3.45 3.85
N PHE A 507 0.80 -2.93 4.34
CA PHE A 507 1.93 -2.48 3.52
C PHE A 507 3.19 -3.35 3.67
N GLN A 508 3.14 -4.45 4.42
CA GLN A 508 4.33 -5.27 4.72
C GLN A 508 4.97 -5.90 3.45
N ASP A 509 6.25 -6.23 3.56
CA ASP A 509 7.05 -6.87 2.51
C ASP A 509 7.17 -6.04 1.21
N LEU A 510 7.43 -4.73 1.31
CA LEU A 510 7.81 -3.85 0.21
C LEU A 510 9.33 -3.52 0.27
N PRO A 511 10.22 -4.49 -0.01
CA PRO A 511 11.67 -4.40 0.26
C PRO A 511 12.42 -3.34 -0.58
N ASP A 512 11.78 -2.78 -1.62
CA ASP A 512 12.30 -1.72 -2.48
C ASP A 512 11.64 -0.36 -2.26
N MET A 513 10.65 -0.25 -1.37
CA MET A 513 9.96 1.01 -1.09
C MET A 513 10.86 1.96 -0.27
N GLU A 514 11.03 3.17 -0.77
CA GLU A 514 11.81 4.24 -0.14
C GLU A 514 10.89 5.29 0.52
N THR A 515 9.66 5.45 0.03
CA THR A 515 8.68 6.42 0.54
C THR A 515 7.24 5.92 0.39
N ILE A 516 6.42 6.12 1.42
CA ILE A 516 4.95 5.97 1.34
C ILE A 516 4.23 7.28 1.69
N ASN A 517 3.07 7.52 1.07
CA ASN A 517 2.18 8.64 1.38
C ASN A 517 0.77 8.14 1.68
N LEU A 518 0.34 8.31 2.94
CA LEU A 518 -0.88 7.75 3.52
C LEU A 518 -2.07 8.73 3.48
N THR A 519 -1.92 9.93 2.91
CA THR A 519 -2.86 11.03 3.11
C THR A 519 -4.28 10.83 2.53
N GLY A 520 -4.50 9.87 1.63
CA GLY A 520 -5.85 9.46 1.18
C GLY A 520 -6.50 8.33 2.02
N LEU A 521 -5.80 7.79 3.03
CA LEU A 521 -6.23 6.61 3.78
C LEU A 521 -7.19 6.95 4.92
N ASN A 522 -8.47 6.59 4.78
CA ASN A 522 -9.47 6.75 5.83
C ASN A 522 -9.25 5.74 6.98
N THR A 523 -8.72 6.22 8.10
CA THR A 523 -8.38 5.40 9.27
C THR A 523 -9.45 5.41 10.38
N ALA A 524 -10.54 6.16 10.22
CA ALA A 524 -11.48 6.47 11.32
C ALA A 524 -12.26 5.28 11.91
N ASN A 525 -12.16 4.08 11.33
CA ASN A 525 -12.75 2.83 11.84
C ASN A 525 -11.69 1.74 12.14
N VAL A 526 -10.39 2.04 11.99
CA VAL A 526 -9.32 1.06 12.19
C VAL A 526 -9.13 0.74 13.67
N THR A 527 -9.13 -0.56 13.99
CA THR A 527 -8.95 -1.09 15.36
C THR A 527 -7.57 -1.72 15.59
N SER A 528 -6.81 -1.98 14.54
CA SER A 528 -5.52 -2.67 14.63
C SER A 528 -4.62 -2.26 13.46
N MET A 529 -3.36 -1.97 13.78
CA MET A 529 -2.30 -1.56 12.85
C MET A 529 -1.03 -2.42 13.08
N GLN A 530 -1.21 -3.71 13.34
CA GLN A 530 -0.10 -4.61 13.62
C GLN A 530 0.74 -4.84 12.37
N VAL A 531 2.07 -4.93 12.52
CA VAL A 531 3.02 -5.24 11.43
C VAL A 531 2.84 -4.43 10.14
N LEU A 532 2.34 -3.19 10.26
CA LEU A 532 1.84 -2.38 9.15
C LEU A 532 2.81 -2.23 7.97
N PHE A 533 4.08 -1.93 8.26
CA PHE A 533 5.17 -1.72 7.30
C PHE A 533 6.24 -2.82 7.35
N ARG A 534 5.99 -3.90 8.11
CA ARG A 534 7.02 -4.88 8.49
C ARG A 534 7.87 -5.36 7.31
N ARG A 535 9.19 -5.26 7.47
CA ARG A 535 10.25 -5.64 6.50
C ARG A 535 10.30 -4.75 5.27
N ASP A 536 9.87 -3.50 5.38
CA ASP A 536 10.07 -2.50 4.34
C ASP A 536 11.52 -1.96 4.45
N TYR A 537 12.50 -2.83 4.17
CA TYR A 537 13.92 -2.65 4.52
C TYR A 537 14.56 -1.34 4.04
N LYS A 538 14.01 -0.68 3.01
CA LYS A 538 14.46 0.59 2.42
C LYS A 538 13.59 1.80 2.77
N LEU A 539 12.56 1.64 3.58
CA LEU A 539 11.64 2.71 3.94
C LEU A 539 12.40 3.79 4.73
N THR A 540 12.38 5.01 4.19
CA THR A 540 13.02 6.19 4.83
C THR A 540 12.04 7.30 5.16
N LYS A 541 10.81 7.24 4.64
CA LYS A 541 9.87 8.36 4.71
C LYS A 541 8.41 7.92 4.65
N ILE A 542 7.64 8.33 5.65
CA ILE A 542 6.20 8.05 5.79
C ILE A 542 5.46 9.38 5.86
N ILE A 543 4.76 9.75 4.79
CA ILE A 543 4.01 11.02 4.69
C ILE A 543 2.59 10.81 5.21
N GLY A 544 2.14 11.68 6.12
CA GLY A 544 0.78 11.64 6.69
C GLY A 544 0.60 10.72 7.90
N LEU A 545 1.65 10.01 8.35
CA LEU A 545 1.61 9.12 9.53
C LEU A 545 1.02 9.80 10.76
N ASN A 546 1.50 11.01 11.07
CA ASN A 546 1.11 11.82 12.22
C ASN A 546 -0.27 12.51 12.07
N ALA A 547 -1.02 12.20 11.02
CA ALA A 547 -2.36 12.71 10.75
C ALA A 547 -3.44 11.59 10.69
N LEU A 548 -3.05 10.33 10.94
CA LEU A 548 -3.99 9.21 10.96
C LEU A 548 -4.89 9.25 12.20
N ASN A 549 -6.16 8.87 12.04
CA ASN A 549 -7.08 8.75 13.16
C ASN A 549 -6.93 7.38 13.84
N THR A 550 -6.12 7.32 14.88
CA THR A 550 -5.87 6.09 15.66
C THR A 550 -6.79 5.91 16.87
N SER A 551 -7.81 6.76 17.05
CA SER A 551 -8.67 6.79 18.26
C SER A 551 -9.54 5.55 18.53
N LYS A 552 -9.42 4.50 17.71
CA LYS A 552 -10.03 3.17 17.90
C LYS A 552 -9.00 2.03 17.90
N VAL A 553 -7.72 2.31 17.65
CA VAL A 553 -6.65 1.32 17.55
C VAL A 553 -6.31 0.78 18.93
N THR A 554 -6.32 -0.55 19.07
CA THR A 554 -5.98 -1.25 20.33
C THR A 554 -4.63 -1.96 20.27
N SER A 555 -4.06 -2.17 19.09
CA SER A 555 -2.70 -2.71 18.93
C SER A 555 -1.95 -2.04 17.79
N MET A 556 -0.68 -1.71 18.08
CA MET A 556 0.34 -1.29 17.11
C MET A 556 1.53 -2.26 17.14
N LYS A 557 1.29 -3.52 17.54
CA LYS A 557 2.35 -4.52 17.71
C LYS A 557 3.18 -4.65 16.43
N GLY A 558 4.47 -4.42 16.55
CA GLY A 558 5.44 -4.56 15.46
C GLY A 558 5.22 -3.66 14.24
N MET A 559 4.58 -2.50 14.40
CA MET A 559 4.17 -1.62 13.28
C MET A 559 5.28 -1.34 12.24
N PHE A 560 6.54 -1.24 12.68
CA PHE A 560 7.72 -0.95 11.85
C PHE A 560 8.78 -2.08 11.89
N THR A 561 8.44 -3.27 12.40
CA THR A 561 9.41 -4.35 12.66
C THR A 561 10.27 -4.69 11.45
N GLN A 562 11.58 -4.49 11.58
CA GLN A 562 12.63 -4.77 10.57
C GLN A 562 12.68 -3.76 9.41
N ASP A 563 12.23 -2.52 9.64
CA ASP A 563 12.30 -1.44 8.65
C ASP A 563 13.70 -0.80 8.66
N THR A 564 14.70 -1.58 8.25
CA THR A 564 16.13 -1.35 8.55
C THR A 564 16.72 -0.03 8.06
N SER A 565 16.05 0.74 7.19
CA SER A 565 16.50 2.07 6.73
C SER A 565 15.77 3.24 7.39
N LEU A 566 14.81 2.97 8.28
CA LEU A 566 13.98 3.97 8.93
C LEU A 566 14.79 4.72 10.00
N ALA A 567 15.10 5.99 9.74
CA ALA A 567 15.97 6.82 10.58
C ALA A 567 15.21 7.80 11.49
N ASP A 568 14.11 8.36 10.99
CA ASP A 568 13.34 9.41 11.66
C ASP A 568 11.85 9.04 11.71
N VAL A 569 11.29 8.84 12.91
CA VAL A 569 9.87 8.48 13.08
C VAL A 569 9.14 9.52 13.91
N ASN A 570 7.98 9.97 13.41
CA ASN A 570 7.11 10.92 14.09
C ASN A 570 5.73 10.33 14.36
N LEU A 571 5.46 9.98 15.62
CA LEU A 571 4.15 9.49 16.10
C LEU A 571 3.34 10.56 16.84
N SER A 572 3.88 11.78 17.03
CA SER A 572 3.14 12.87 17.70
C SER A 572 1.83 13.20 16.98
N GLY A 573 0.78 13.53 17.74
CA GLY A 573 -0.56 13.79 17.19
C GLY A 573 -1.44 12.56 17.00
N LEU A 574 -0.90 11.34 17.09
CA LEU A 574 -1.70 10.11 17.17
C LEU A 574 -2.43 10.01 18.53
N ASP A 575 -3.67 9.54 18.52
CA ASP A 575 -4.36 9.09 19.73
C ASP A 575 -4.03 7.61 19.97
N ILE A 576 -3.13 7.33 20.91
CA ILE A 576 -2.78 5.96 21.33
C ILE A 576 -3.47 5.55 22.64
N SER A 577 -4.44 6.32 23.15
CA SER A 577 -5.04 6.12 24.49
C SER A 577 -5.76 4.78 24.68
N LYS A 578 -6.02 4.04 23.60
CA LYS A 578 -6.63 2.71 23.58
C LYS A 578 -5.67 1.57 23.24
N VAL A 579 -4.41 1.88 22.91
CA VAL A 579 -3.41 0.88 22.54
C VAL A 579 -2.96 0.13 23.79
N THR A 580 -3.17 -1.18 23.81
CA THR A 580 -2.81 -2.09 24.91
C THR A 580 -1.50 -2.85 24.63
N ASP A 581 -1.04 -2.85 23.38
CA ASP A 581 0.07 -3.69 22.90
C ASP A 581 0.89 -2.92 21.85
N ILE A 582 2.14 -2.60 22.21
CA ILE A 582 3.18 -2.02 21.35
C ILE A 582 4.41 -2.94 21.26
N SER A 583 4.32 -4.22 21.65
CA SER A 583 5.48 -5.11 21.63
C SER A 583 6.09 -5.20 20.22
N GLU A 584 7.41 -5.37 20.12
CA GLU A 584 8.18 -5.42 18.86
C GLU A 584 8.12 -4.14 17.96
N LEU A 585 7.50 -3.03 18.39
CA LEU A 585 7.14 -1.85 17.57
C LEU A 585 8.23 -1.38 16.58
N PHE A 586 9.49 -1.28 17.04
CA PHE A 586 10.69 -0.90 16.28
C PHE A 586 11.77 -2.01 16.33
N SER A 587 11.36 -3.28 16.46
CA SER A 587 12.26 -4.43 16.60
C SER A 587 12.99 -4.71 15.28
N GLY A 588 14.30 -4.46 15.25
CA GLY A 588 15.17 -4.66 14.09
C GLY A 588 15.54 -3.37 13.35
N ASP A 589 15.13 -2.21 13.85
CA ASP A 589 15.19 -0.94 13.14
C ASP A 589 16.57 -0.28 13.33
N GLN A 590 17.59 -0.98 12.85
CA GLN A 590 19.02 -0.76 13.13
C GLN A 590 19.59 0.60 12.69
N ASN A 591 18.79 1.50 12.11
CA ASN A 591 19.21 2.85 11.72
C ASN A 591 18.36 3.97 12.36
N LEU A 592 17.44 3.65 13.28
CA LEU A 592 16.61 4.64 13.97
C LEU A 592 17.46 5.61 14.80
N THR A 593 17.49 6.88 14.41
CA THR A 593 18.27 7.96 15.03
C THR A 593 17.41 8.99 15.77
N SER A 594 16.18 9.25 15.29
CA SER A 594 15.26 10.22 15.89
C SER A 594 13.84 9.67 16.03
N LEU A 595 13.25 9.84 17.21
CA LEU A 595 11.88 9.41 17.51
C LEU A 595 11.08 10.50 18.24
N ASN A 596 9.92 10.88 17.70
CA ASN A 596 9.03 11.86 18.31
C ASN A 596 7.73 11.21 18.82
N LEU A 597 7.59 11.19 20.15
CA LEU A 597 6.45 10.65 20.91
C LEU A 597 5.67 11.75 21.65
N SER A 598 5.89 13.02 21.30
CA SER A 598 5.32 14.16 22.06
C SER A 598 3.79 14.18 22.04
N GLY A 599 3.22 14.51 23.20
CA GLY A 599 1.77 14.51 23.45
C GLY A 599 1.11 13.14 23.64
N LEU A 600 1.81 12.03 23.36
CA LEU A 600 1.23 10.69 23.49
C LEU A 600 0.94 10.31 24.94
N THR A 601 -0.16 9.61 25.18
CA THR A 601 -0.56 9.09 26.50
C THR A 601 -0.70 7.58 26.40
N PHE A 602 0.29 6.86 26.93
CA PHE A 602 0.27 5.39 27.00
C PHE A 602 -0.71 4.91 28.09
N GLN A 603 -1.14 3.65 28.00
CA GLN A 603 -1.90 3.00 29.07
C GLN A 603 -0.97 2.52 30.19
N GLU A 604 -1.46 2.56 31.44
CA GLU A 604 -0.84 1.85 32.56
C GLU A 604 -0.89 0.35 32.27
N GLY A 605 0.24 -0.34 32.34
CA GLY A 605 0.32 -1.78 32.02
C GLY A 605 0.25 -2.12 30.52
N ILE A 606 0.51 -1.16 29.63
CA ILE A 606 0.68 -1.45 28.19
C ILE A 606 1.81 -2.48 27.99
N LYS A 607 1.61 -3.46 27.10
CA LYS A 607 2.67 -4.41 26.76
C LYS A 607 3.71 -3.77 25.86
N ASP A 608 4.97 -3.91 26.25
CA ASP A 608 6.09 -3.24 25.62
C ASP A 608 7.35 -4.13 25.51
N ASP A 609 7.13 -5.44 25.27
CA ASP A 609 8.19 -6.42 25.05
C ASP A 609 8.96 -6.12 23.75
N ASP A 610 10.30 -6.22 23.77
CA ASP A 610 11.17 -6.12 22.58
C ASP A 610 11.00 -4.87 21.69
N VAL A 611 10.32 -3.81 22.16
CA VAL A 611 9.99 -2.58 21.41
C VAL A 611 11.16 -2.01 20.58
N PHE A 612 12.37 -1.98 21.15
CA PHE A 612 13.58 -1.46 20.49
C PHE A 612 14.67 -2.52 20.33
N ARG A 613 14.30 -3.80 20.22
CA ARG A 613 15.26 -4.89 20.05
C ARG A 613 16.14 -4.64 18.83
N SER A 614 17.45 -4.49 19.06
CA SER A 614 18.45 -4.11 18.05
C SER A 614 18.24 -2.73 17.36
N ALA A 615 17.51 -1.81 18.00
CA ALA A 615 17.33 -0.42 17.52
C ALA A 615 17.92 0.65 18.47
N LEU A 616 18.19 0.31 19.74
CA LEU A 616 18.65 1.29 20.75
C LEU A 616 20.03 1.92 20.48
N ASP A 617 20.92 1.27 19.73
CA ASP A 617 22.35 1.62 19.70
C ASP A 617 22.70 2.81 18.77
N LYS A 618 21.71 3.36 18.06
CA LYS A 618 21.87 4.58 17.23
C LYS A 618 20.89 5.70 17.57
N LEU A 619 19.94 5.48 18.48
CA LEU A 619 18.96 6.48 18.86
C LEU A 619 19.65 7.65 19.57
N THR A 620 19.67 8.83 18.96
CA THR A 620 20.31 10.04 19.49
C THR A 620 19.33 11.15 19.83
N GLU A 621 18.09 11.07 19.36
CA GLU A 621 17.03 12.03 19.63
C GLU A 621 15.74 11.30 20.05
N LEU A 622 15.16 11.70 21.19
CA LEU A 622 13.87 11.22 21.65
C LEU A 622 13.05 12.38 22.25
N ASN A 623 11.95 12.76 21.60
CA ASN A 623 11.07 13.82 22.09
C ASN A 623 9.89 13.25 22.90
N LEU A 624 9.94 13.45 24.22
CA LEU A 624 8.90 13.06 25.19
C LEU A 624 8.08 14.25 25.71
N THR A 625 8.04 15.38 24.98
CA THR A 625 7.35 16.60 25.43
C THR A 625 5.86 16.34 25.63
N ASN A 626 5.35 16.56 26.84
CA ASN A 626 3.96 16.25 27.25
C ASN A 626 3.55 14.77 27.14
N THR A 627 4.50 13.84 26.97
CA THR A 627 4.23 12.39 26.93
C THR A 627 3.91 11.87 28.33
N LYS A 628 2.91 10.98 28.44
CA LYS A 628 2.37 10.48 29.72
C LYS A 628 2.38 8.97 29.82
N THR A 629 2.52 8.47 31.04
CA THR A 629 2.53 7.03 31.39
C THR A 629 3.67 6.26 30.72
N ILE A 630 4.85 6.89 30.60
CA ILE A 630 6.03 6.37 29.88
C ILE A 630 6.37 4.95 30.41
N PRO A 631 6.27 3.89 29.58
CA PRO A 631 6.53 2.52 30.00
C PRO A 631 8.03 2.18 29.95
N ALA A 632 8.40 0.97 30.37
CA ALA A 632 9.78 0.59 30.65
C ALA A 632 10.70 0.65 29.41
N SER A 633 10.21 0.24 28.25
CA SER A 633 10.91 0.31 26.95
C SER A 633 11.25 1.75 26.54
N ILE A 634 10.29 2.68 26.64
CA ILE A 634 10.49 4.09 26.29
C ILE A 634 11.43 4.76 27.32
N LEU A 635 11.37 4.36 28.59
CA LEU A 635 12.32 4.82 29.61
C LEU A 635 13.75 4.31 29.34
N ARG A 636 13.91 3.05 28.92
CA ARG A 636 15.20 2.50 28.46
C ARG A 636 15.71 3.22 27.22
N ALA A 637 14.84 3.60 26.28
CA ALA A 637 15.22 4.40 25.12
C ALA A 637 15.69 5.82 25.49
N TYR A 638 15.08 6.46 26.49
CA TYR A 638 15.54 7.74 27.02
C TYR A 638 16.96 7.66 27.62
N VAL A 639 17.27 6.57 28.33
CA VAL A 639 18.64 6.31 28.84
C VAL A 639 19.62 5.96 27.72
N ALA A 640 19.20 5.17 26.72
CA ALA A 640 20.03 4.87 25.55
C ALA A 640 20.41 6.14 24.78
N VAL A 641 19.50 7.12 24.62
CA VAL A 641 19.83 8.44 24.05
C VAL A 641 20.91 9.14 24.85
N ALA A 642 20.83 9.16 26.19
CA ALA A 642 21.87 9.77 27.02
C ALA A 642 23.24 9.10 26.85
N ARG A 643 23.27 7.77 26.76
CA ARG A 643 24.49 6.98 26.46
C ARG A 643 25.06 7.33 25.08
N ASN A 644 24.23 7.25 24.04
CA ASN A 644 24.64 7.43 22.64
C ASN A 644 25.02 8.88 22.30
N THR A 645 24.56 9.87 23.10
CA THR A 645 24.92 11.29 22.96
C THR A 645 26.06 11.73 23.90
N HIS A 646 26.67 10.80 24.64
CA HIS A 646 27.71 11.08 25.65
C HIS A 646 27.28 12.14 26.69
N ALA A 647 26.02 12.08 27.13
CA ALA A 647 25.47 13.01 28.08
C ALA A 647 26.13 12.89 29.47
N LYS A 648 26.33 14.02 30.16
CA LYS A 648 26.92 14.07 31.51
C LYS A 648 25.90 13.92 32.64
N SER A 649 24.62 14.06 32.35
CA SER A 649 23.54 13.94 33.32
C SER A 649 22.28 13.35 32.70
N ILE A 650 21.58 12.51 33.48
CA ILE A 650 20.23 12.02 33.18
C ILE A 650 19.26 12.61 34.21
N ASP A 651 18.13 13.17 33.77
CA ASP A 651 17.15 13.78 34.67
C ASP A 651 15.72 13.33 34.37
N LEU A 652 15.14 12.55 35.28
CA LEU A 652 13.78 12.05 35.18
C LEU A 652 12.72 12.99 35.76
N SER A 653 13.10 14.09 36.43
CA SER A 653 12.20 14.92 37.26
C SER A 653 11.06 15.63 36.51
N THR A 654 11.09 15.61 35.18
CA THR A 654 10.02 16.14 34.31
C THR A 654 9.17 15.05 33.65
N LEU A 655 9.56 13.77 33.76
CA LEU A 655 8.90 12.65 33.07
C LEU A 655 7.70 12.13 33.86
N SER A 656 6.63 11.80 33.13
CA SER A 656 5.45 11.10 33.63
C SER A 656 5.60 9.60 33.38
N ILE A 657 6.29 8.92 34.30
CA ILE A 657 6.61 7.48 34.20
C ILE A 657 5.41 6.61 34.63
N SER A 658 5.23 5.47 33.97
CA SER A 658 4.25 4.43 34.29
C SER A 658 4.39 3.94 35.73
N ARG A 659 3.27 3.65 36.40
CA ARG A 659 3.26 3.15 37.79
C ARG A 659 3.33 1.62 37.86
N GLN A 660 3.17 0.92 36.76
CA GLN A 660 3.15 -0.55 36.71
C GLN A 660 4.48 -1.20 36.28
N ILE A 661 5.59 -0.45 36.24
CA ILE A 661 6.90 -1.02 35.94
C ILE A 661 7.34 -1.95 37.08
N THR A 662 7.58 -3.23 36.76
CA THR A 662 8.02 -4.27 37.70
C THR A 662 9.52 -4.59 37.61
N ASN A 663 10.18 -4.22 36.52
CA ASN A 663 11.58 -4.57 36.25
C ASN A 663 12.38 -3.33 35.79
N LEU A 664 13.36 -2.93 36.61
CA LEU A 664 14.31 -1.85 36.32
C LEU A 664 15.76 -2.37 36.16
N SER A 665 15.96 -3.68 36.02
CA SER A 665 17.31 -4.26 35.95
C SER A 665 18.10 -3.70 34.76
N GLY A 666 19.36 -3.33 34.99
CA GLY A 666 20.22 -2.69 34.00
C GLY A 666 19.69 -1.37 33.40
N LEU A 667 18.73 -0.66 34.02
CA LEU A 667 18.14 0.55 33.40
C LEU A 667 19.19 1.64 33.13
N PHE A 668 20.13 1.87 34.04
CA PHE A 668 21.20 2.85 33.90
C PHE A 668 22.57 2.19 33.81
N ALA A 669 22.65 0.95 33.32
CA ALA A 669 23.92 0.26 33.14
C ALA A 669 24.66 0.73 31.87
N ASP A 670 25.98 0.50 31.86
CA ASP A 670 26.87 0.72 30.72
C ASP A 670 26.88 2.19 30.23
N LEU A 671 26.92 3.16 31.16
CA LEU A 671 26.95 4.59 30.85
C LEU A 671 28.39 5.14 30.95
N PRO A 672 29.14 5.23 29.84
CA PRO A 672 30.59 5.51 29.86
C PRO A 672 30.95 6.96 30.24
N ASP A 673 29.99 7.87 30.16
CA ASP A 673 30.20 9.32 30.30
C ASP A 673 29.31 10.00 31.37
N VAL A 674 28.28 9.32 31.87
CA VAL A 674 27.29 9.93 32.78
C VAL A 674 27.89 10.12 34.17
N GLU A 675 27.92 11.36 34.64
CA GLU A 675 28.51 11.73 35.93
C GLU A 675 27.45 11.82 37.05
N THR A 676 26.19 12.09 36.69
CA THR A 676 25.05 12.24 37.63
C THR A 676 23.73 11.71 37.06
N ILE A 677 22.88 11.14 37.91
CA ILE A 677 21.52 10.69 37.55
C ILE A 677 20.52 11.23 38.58
N ASN A 678 19.42 11.83 38.13
CA ASN A 678 18.32 12.31 38.99
C ASN A 678 17.07 11.43 38.81
N VAL A 679 16.74 10.64 39.85
CA VAL A 679 15.68 9.63 39.84
C VAL A 679 14.43 10.03 40.64
N ASN A 680 14.28 11.29 41.05
CA ASN A 680 13.20 11.75 41.94
C ASN A 680 11.75 11.48 41.48
N ASN A 681 11.50 11.21 40.18
CA ASN A 681 10.17 10.84 39.65
C ASN A 681 9.99 9.33 39.41
N LEU A 682 11.01 8.50 39.66
CA LEU A 682 10.97 7.08 39.33
C LEU A 682 10.14 6.32 40.39
N ASN A 683 8.92 5.92 40.03
CA ASN A 683 8.09 5.09 40.90
C ASN A 683 8.64 3.65 40.94
N THR A 684 9.13 3.23 42.10
CA THR A 684 9.68 1.89 42.31
C THR A 684 8.76 0.94 43.08
N GLY A 685 7.59 1.39 43.55
CA GLY A 685 6.77 0.63 44.51
C GLY A 685 6.25 -0.72 44.01
N ASN A 686 6.21 -0.95 42.69
CA ASN A 686 5.84 -2.25 42.07
C ASN A 686 7.06 -3.05 41.57
N VAL A 687 8.28 -2.55 41.75
CA VAL A 687 9.50 -3.15 41.19
C VAL A 687 9.94 -4.34 42.03
N THR A 688 10.19 -5.47 41.35
CA THR A 688 10.71 -6.71 41.93
C THR A 688 12.19 -6.92 41.62
N ASP A 689 12.69 -6.36 40.52
CA ASP A 689 14.09 -6.52 40.09
C ASP A 689 14.78 -5.16 39.85
N MET A 690 15.87 -4.93 40.58
CA MET A 690 16.79 -3.78 40.46
C MET A 690 18.25 -4.23 40.21
N SER A 691 18.47 -5.48 39.78
CA SER A 691 19.81 -5.99 39.52
C SER A 691 20.54 -5.19 38.45
N SER A 692 21.84 -4.97 38.64
CA SER A 692 22.70 -4.19 37.74
C SER A 692 22.18 -2.77 37.40
N MET A 693 21.25 -2.20 38.16
CA MET A 693 20.52 -0.99 37.75
C MET A 693 21.41 0.24 37.52
N PHE A 694 22.56 0.33 38.20
CA PHE A 694 23.60 1.35 38.06
C PHE A 694 24.99 0.68 38.00
N SER A 695 25.14 -0.32 37.12
CA SER A 695 26.37 -1.09 36.98
C SER A 695 27.20 -0.70 35.75
N ASN A 696 28.52 -0.78 35.85
CA ASN A 696 29.46 -0.48 34.77
C ASN A 696 29.46 1.00 34.31
N ASP A 697 29.34 1.93 35.26
CA ASP A 697 29.28 3.37 35.00
C ASP A 697 30.57 4.09 35.46
N PRO A 698 31.65 4.11 34.65
CA PRO A 698 33.00 4.55 35.07
C PRO A 698 33.15 6.05 35.34
N GLN A 699 32.09 6.85 35.20
CA GLN A 699 32.07 8.27 35.56
C GLN A 699 31.02 8.62 36.62
N LEU A 700 30.13 7.69 36.99
CA LEU A 700 28.99 7.99 37.86
C LEU A 700 29.45 8.30 39.28
N THR A 701 29.26 9.55 39.71
CA THR A 701 29.68 10.03 41.04
C THR A 701 28.54 10.14 42.04
N ARG A 702 27.31 10.39 41.57
CA ARG A 702 26.16 10.72 42.42
C ARG A 702 24.81 10.38 41.78
N ILE A 703 23.95 9.73 42.55
CA ILE A 703 22.54 9.46 42.20
C ILE A 703 21.65 10.30 43.13
N ILE A 704 20.88 11.22 42.55
CA ILE A 704 20.00 12.16 43.27
C ILE A 704 18.61 11.52 43.39
N GLY A 705 18.10 11.36 44.61
CA GLY A 705 16.78 10.77 44.89
C GLY A 705 16.79 9.27 45.24
N ILE A 706 17.95 8.60 45.28
CA ILE A 706 18.03 7.14 45.54
C ILE A 706 17.37 6.70 46.87
N GLY A 707 17.40 7.56 47.89
CA GLY A 707 16.77 7.34 49.19
C GLY A 707 15.24 7.51 49.23
N SER A 708 14.60 7.89 48.11
CA SER A 708 13.13 7.91 47.97
C SER A 708 12.56 6.68 47.27
N PHE A 709 13.39 5.70 46.92
CA PHE A 709 12.92 4.42 46.36
C PHE A 709 12.13 3.64 47.43
N ASP A 710 10.88 3.34 47.11
CA ASP A 710 10.15 2.27 47.77
C ASP A 710 10.63 0.93 47.21
N THR A 711 11.27 0.13 48.05
CA THR A 711 11.84 -1.18 47.68
C THR A 711 11.05 -2.36 48.24
N HIS A 712 9.85 -2.15 48.82
CA HIS A 712 9.15 -3.20 49.57
C HIS A 712 8.70 -4.43 48.74
N ASN A 713 8.82 -4.38 47.41
CA ASN A 713 8.57 -5.49 46.50
C ASN A 713 9.84 -6.09 45.87
N VAL A 714 11.02 -5.49 46.08
CA VAL A 714 12.27 -5.92 45.45
C VAL A 714 12.75 -7.24 46.03
N THR A 715 12.99 -8.21 45.15
CA THR A 715 13.58 -9.52 45.47
C THR A 715 15.04 -9.63 45.02
N ASN A 716 15.47 -8.85 44.03
CA ASN A 716 16.82 -8.93 43.45
C ASN A 716 17.51 -7.55 43.45
N MET A 717 18.66 -7.46 44.13
CA MET A 717 19.56 -6.30 44.16
C MET A 717 21.00 -6.65 43.75
N SER A 718 21.20 -7.81 43.12
CA SER A 718 22.54 -8.26 42.69
C SER A 718 23.19 -7.26 41.73
N SER A 719 24.49 -7.02 41.90
CA SER A 719 25.30 -6.09 41.09
C SER A 719 24.78 -4.64 40.98
N MET A 720 23.81 -4.22 41.82
CA MET A 720 23.03 -2.99 41.59
C MET A 720 23.88 -1.72 41.41
N PHE A 721 25.02 -1.61 42.09
CA PHE A 721 26.00 -0.54 41.96
C PHE A 721 27.41 -1.07 41.60
N ALA A 722 27.51 -2.21 40.90
CA ALA A 722 28.77 -2.87 40.60
C ALA A 722 29.61 -2.12 39.53
N ALA A 723 30.90 -1.96 39.78
CA ALA A 723 31.83 -1.23 38.91
C ALA A 723 33.19 -1.94 38.80
N TYR A 724 33.17 -3.10 38.16
CA TYR A 724 34.34 -3.94 37.90
C TYR A 724 34.29 -4.58 36.51
N HIS A 725 35.46 -4.87 35.93
CA HIS A 725 35.62 -5.71 34.73
C HIS A 725 36.48 -6.93 35.03
N ASN A 726 36.01 -8.10 34.60
CA ASN A 726 36.83 -9.30 34.53
C ASN A 726 37.71 -9.24 33.27
N ASN A 727 38.98 -8.87 33.43
CA ASN A 727 39.91 -8.74 32.32
C ASN A 727 40.12 -10.08 31.59
N THR A 728 39.65 -10.19 30.34
CA THR A 728 39.92 -11.33 29.46
C THR A 728 41.33 -11.24 28.84
N VAL A 729 42.36 -11.23 29.69
CA VAL A 729 43.77 -11.05 29.29
C VAL A 729 44.56 -12.34 29.57
N HIS A 730 44.73 -13.13 28.50
CA HIS A 730 45.51 -14.37 28.40
C HIS A 730 45.12 -15.57 29.32
N PRO A 731 45.06 -16.80 28.78
CA PRO A 731 44.64 -18.00 29.52
C PRO A 731 45.71 -18.57 30.48
N LEU A 732 46.67 -17.75 30.92
CA LEU A 732 47.83 -18.17 31.74
C LEU A 732 48.13 -17.21 32.91
N GLU A 733 47.42 -16.08 33.04
CA GLU A 733 47.47 -15.24 34.23
C GLU A 733 46.15 -15.37 35.01
N PRO A 734 46.17 -15.23 36.36
CA PRO A 734 44.95 -15.22 37.14
C PRO A 734 44.09 -14.01 36.76
N LEU A 735 42.77 -14.20 36.66
CA LEU A 735 41.82 -13.11 36.39
C LEU A 735 41.89 -12.08 37.52
N VAL A 736 42.54 -10.93 37.27
CA VAL A 736 42.52 -9.77 38.16
C VAL A 736 41.36 -8.85 37.75
N PRO A 737 40.32 -8.68 38.58
CA PRO A 737 39.26 -7.72 38.28
C PRO A 737 39.82 -6.30 38.31
N THR A 738 39.46 -5.48 37.32
CA THR A 738 39.76 -4.05 37.32
C THR A 738 38.56 -3.28 37.86
N TYR A 739 38.74 -2.65 39.01
CA TYR A 739 37.71 -1.86 39.69
C TYR A 739 37.82 -0.38 39.33
N PHE A 740 36.69 0.31 39.15
CA PHE A 740 36.68 1.69 38.64
C PHE A 740 35.54 2.59 39.18
N GLY A 741 34.73 2.11 40.14
CA GLY A 741 33.53 2.82 40.59
C GLY A 741 33.82 4.11 41.36
N LYS A 742 33.06 5.16 41.02
CA LYS A 742 33.24 6.54 41.49
C LYS A 742 32.13 7.09 42.37
N LEU A 743 31.12 6.29 42.72
CA LEU A 743 30.05 6.72 43.63
C LEU A 743 30.67 7.10 44.98
N GLN A 744 30.39 8.32 45.46
CA GLN A 744 30.98 8.83 46.71
C GLN A 744 30.11 8.53 47.93
N GLU A 745 28.78 8.54 47.72
CA GLU A 745 27.76 8.37 48.75
C GLU A 745 26.51 7.68 48.18
N LEU A 746 25.83 6.88 49.00
CA LEU A 746 24.51 6.30 48.71
C LEU A 746 23.66 6.31 49.99
N ASP A 747 22.61 7.14 50.07
CA ASP A 747 21.67 7.07 51.18
C ASP A 747 20.56 6.04 50.91
N LEU A 748 20.69 4.89 51.58
CA LEU A 748 19.80 3.73 51.49
C LEU A 748 19.00 3.52 52.79
N SER A 749 18.97 4.53 53.68
CA SER A 749 18.46 4.39 55.07
C SER A 749 16.97 4.06 55.19
N ASN A 750 16.19 4.31 54.13
CA ASN A 750 14.75 4.08 54.05
C ASN A 750 14.38 2.76 53.35
N TRP A 751 15.36 2.03 52.80
CA TRP A 751 15.09 0.85 51.98
C TRP A 751 14.57 -0.32 52.82
N ASN A 752 13.51 -0.95 52.32
CA ASN A 752 12.95 -2.18 52.86
C ASN A 752 13.52 -3.37 52.08
N THR A 753 14.36 -4.19 52.73
CA THR A 753 15.00 -5.37 52.13
C THR A 753 14.30 -6.68 52.46
N SER A 754 13.16 -6.67 53.17
CA SER A 754 12.49 -7.88 53.71
C SER A 754 11.97 -8.88 52.67
N LYS A 755 12.15 -8.64 51.37
CA LYS A 755 11.89 -9.60 50.29
C LYS A 755 13.12 -9.94 49.45
N VAL A 756 14.26 -9.27 49.66
CA VAL A 756 15.48 -9.46 48.88
C VAL A 756 16.07 -10.83 49.19
N THR A 757 16.35 -11.59 48.13
CA THR A 757 17.00 -12.91 48.20
C THR A 757 18.46 -12.86 47.73
N ASP A 758 18.82 -11.90 46.87
CA ASP A 758 20.17 -11.77 46.30
C ASP A 758 20.71 -10.34 46.44
N MET A 759 21.87 -10.22 47.10
CA MET A 759 22.68 -9.01 47.27
C MET A 759 24.12 -9.20 46.78
N SER A 760 24.39 -10.24 45.98
CA SER A 760 25.72 -10.52 45.44
C SER A 760 26.26 -9.35 44.61
N PHE A 761 27.56 -9.06 44.73
CA PHE A 761 28.25 -7.95 44.04
C PHE A 761 27.63 -6.54 44.21
N MET A 762 26.68 -6.32 45.13
CA MET A 762 25.81 -5.13 45.13
C MET A 762 26.56 -3.79 45.10
N PHE A 763 27.72 -3.69 45.75
CA PHE A 763 28.58 -2.50 45.75
C PHE A 763 29.99 -2.76 45.15
N ALA A 764 30.21 -3.93 44.54
CA ALA A 764 31.54 -4.40 44.16
C ALA A 764 32.30 -3.40 43.27
N GLY A 765 33.49 -3.00 43.70
CA GLY A 765 34.39 -2.14 42.93
C GLY A 765 34.17 -0.63 43.05
N GLN A 766 33.27 -0.15 43.93
CA GLN A 766 33.09 1.29 44.20
C GLN A 766 34.24 1.86 45.05
N GLN A 767 35.42 2.01 44.43
CA GLN A 767 36.69 2.42 45.06
C GLN A 767 36.60 3.73 45.84
N HIS A 768 35.73 4.66 45.41
CA HIS A 768 35.59 6.00 45.98
C HIS A 768 34.41 6.16 46.96
N LEU A 769 33.70 5.07 47.29
CA LEU A 769 32.55 5.11 48.19
C LEU A 769 33.01 5.34 49.64
N THR A 770 32.59 6.46 50.23
CA THR A 770 32.99 6.86 51.59
C THR A 770 31.84 6.81 52.60
N ARG A 771 30.58 6.80 52.12
CA ARG A 771 29.39 6.82 52.96
C ARG A 771 28.28 5.93 52.40
N LEU A 772 27.75 5.08 53.27
CA LEU A 772 26.51 4.33 53.05
C LEU A 772 25.42 4.85 54.00
N GLY A 773 24.17 4.77 53.58
CA GLY A 773 23.00 4.98 54.46
C GLY A 773 22.95 3.91 55.56
N LYS A 774 22.06 4.08 56.54
CA LYS A 774 21.99 3.20 57.72
C LYS A 774 21.48 1.80 57.37
N LEU A 775 22.41 0.90 57.01
CA LEU A 775 22.15 -0.52 56.74
C LEU A 775 21.66 -1.32 57.96
N SER A 776 21.68 -0.72 59.16
CA SER A 776 21.14 -1.32 60.40
C SER A 776 19.64 -1.61 60.36
N ASN A 777 18.92 -0.99 59.40
CA ASN A 777 17.48 -1.17 59.20
C ASN A 777 17.14 -2.32 58.25
N TRP A 778 18.14 -2.94 57.61
CA TRP A 778 17.93 -3.96 56.59
C TRP A 778 17.58 -5.32 57.22
N ASP A 779 16.39 -5.82 56.90
CA ASP A 779 16.03 -7.22 57.11
C ASP A 779 16.70 -8.09 56.04
N THR A 780 17.68 -8.89 56.44
CA THR A 780 18.38 -9.85 55.56
C THR A 780 17.84 -11.27 55.69
N SER A 781 16.76 -11.51 56.44
CA SER A 781 16.31 -12.87 56.82
C SER A 781 15.91 -13.77 55.64
N LYS A 782 15.71 -13.20 54.44
CA LYS A 782 15.45 -13.96 53.19
C LYS A 782 16.61 -13.98 52.21
N VAL A 783 17.72 -13.28 52.50
CA VAL A 783 18.89 -13.26 51.64
C VAL A 783 19.56 -14.64 51.67
N THR A 784 19.89 -15.16 50.49
CA THR A 784 20.56 -16.46 50.32
C THR A 784 21.96 -16.30 49.72
N VAL A 785 22.24 -15.18 49.05
CA VAL A 785 23.53 -14.87 48.42
C VAL A 785 23.99 -13.44 48.78
N MET A 786 25.21 -13.33 49.31
CA MET A 786 25.92 -12.08 49.65
C MET A 786 27.36 -12.05 49.10
N SER A 787 27.72 -12.98 48.21
CA SER A 787 29.10 -13.09 47.70
C SER A 787 29.54 -11.81 46.98
N HIS A 788 30.78 -11.38 47.24
CA HIS A 788 31.39 -10.16 46.70
C HIS A 788 30.63 -8.84 47.00
N MET A 789 29.64 -8.83 47.91
CA MET A 789 28.74 -7.68 48.15
C MET A 789 29.46 -6.34 48.41
N PHE A 790 30.56 -6.38 49.18
CA PHE A 790 31.41 -5.22 49.51
C PHE A 790 32.83 -5.36 48.93
N GLU A 791 32.99 -6.10 47.83
CA GLU A 791 34.30 -6.33 47.21
C GLU A 791 34.98 -5.02 46.81
N ALA A 792 36.24 -4.88 47.23
CA ALA A 792 37.16 -3.81 46.93
C ALA A 792 36.68 -2.38 47.28
N LEU A 793 35.86 -2.20 48.31
CA LEU A 793 35.47 -0.86 48.81
C LEU A 793 36.60 -0.15 49.56
N ALA A 794 37.67 0.22 48.86
CA ALA A 794 38.94 0.68 49.46
C ALA A 794 38.86 2.03 50.21
N SER A 795 37.85 2.86 49.96
CA SER A 795 37.63 4.14 50.66
C SER A 795 36.53 4.10 51.73
N LEU A 796 35.81 2.99 51.90
CA LEU A 796 34.70 2.89 52.85
C LEU A 796 35.26 2.68 54.28
N PRO A 797 34.95 3.54 55.26
CA PRO A 797 35.35 3.30 56.64
C PRO A 797 34.55 2.15 57.25
N ASP A 798 35.20 1.26 58.00
CA ASP A 798 34.56 0.12 58.68
C ASP A 798 33.37 0.50 59.57
N ASP A 799 33.29 1.75 60.04
CA ASP A 799 32.21 2.19 60.92
C ASP A 799 30.83 2.18 60.22
N GLN A 800 30.81 2.27 58.90
CA GLN A 800 29.64 2.09 58.04
C GLN A 800 29.13 0.63 58.04
N LEU A 801 29.97 -0.32 58.47
CA LEU A 801 29.71 -1.76 58.50
C LEU A 801 29.59 -2.33 59.94
N THR A 802 29.80 -1.53 60.99
CA THR A 802 29.64 -1.97 62.38
C THR A 802 28.20 -1.81 62.90
N GLY A 803 27.76 -2.75 63.76
CA GLY A 803 26.44 -2.68 64.40
C GLY A 803 25.27 -3.14 63.51
N LEU A 804 25.55 -3.89 62.44
CA LEU A 804 24.55 -4.49 61.58
C LEU A 804 23.93 -5.72 62.26
N ASN A 805 22.64 -5.70 62.56
CA ASN A 805 21.94 -6.84 63.18
C ASN A 805 21.37 -7.78 62.10
N TRP A 806 22.21 -8.17 61.15
CA TRP A 806 21.80 -8.99 60.01
C TRP A 806 21.55 -10.45 60.43
N ASN A 807 20.51 -11.05 59.85
CA ASN A 807 20.24 -12.48 59.96
C ASN A 807 20.86 -13.20 58.76
N THR A 808 21.83 -14.06 59.04
CA THR A 808 22.68 -14.75 58.06
C THR A 808 22.32 -16.23 57.86
N ALA A 809 21.37 -16.78 58.64
CA ALA A 809 21.09 -18.22 58.70
C ALA A 809 20.59 -18.87 57.39
N ASN A 810 20.10 -18.07 56.42
CA ASN A 810 19.69 -18.54 55.09
C ASN A 810 20.76 -18.29 54.00
N VAL A 811 21.86 -17.61 54.31
CA VAL A 811 22.91 -17.25 53.35
C VAL A 811 23.87 -18.42 53.15
N TYR A 812 23.80 -19.09 52.00
CA TYR A 812 24.69 -20.22 51.68
C TYR A 812 25.96 -19.80 50.94
N ASN A 813 26.07 -18.55 50.50
CA ASN A 813 27.23 -18.04 49.77
C ASN A 813 27.58 -16.59 50.16
N MET A 814 28.68 -16.44 50.91
CA MET A 814 29.33 -15.16 51.25
C MET A 814 30.76 -15.05 50.66
N ASN A 815 31.06 -15.82 49.61
CA ASN A 815 32.42 -15.86 49.06
C ASN A 815 32.94 -14.46 48.70
N ALA A 816 34.17 -14.15 49.10
CA ALA A 816 34.85 -12.87 48.84
C ALA A 816 34.10 -11.59 49.26
N MET A 817 33.11 -11.67 50.16
CA MET A 817 32.20 -10.56 50.54
C MET A 817 32.92 -9.23 50.89
N PHE A 818 34.09 -9.28 51.53
CA PHE A 818 34.93 -8.11 51.88
C PHE A 818 36.33 -8.16 51.23
N TYR A 819 36.51 -8.90 50.14
CA TYR A 819 37.81 -9.05 49.48
C TYR A 819 38.37 -7.69 49.05
N GLY A 820 39.65 -7.43 49.32
CA GLY A 820 40.29 -6.14 49.01
C GLY A 820 39.99 -4.98 49.98
N MET A 821 39.10 -5.13 50.97
CA MET A 821 38.91 -4.14 52.03
C MET A 821 40.04 -4.15 53.07
N LYS A 822 40.18 -3.06 53.83
CA LYS A 822 41.23 -2.87 54.86
C LYS A 822 40.66 -2.80 56.28
N LEU A 823 39.87 -3.82 56.63
CA LEU A 823 39.15 -3.90 57.91
C LEU A 823 40.11 -3.89 59.12
N GLN A 824 39.76 -3.10 60.12
CA GLN A 824 40.43 -2.90 61.41
C GLN A 824 39.47 -3.09 62.60
N LYS A 825 38.15 -3.00 62.37
CA LYS A 825 37.11 -3.28 63.37
C LYS A 825 36.60 -4.73 63.28
N ASP A 826 36.08 -5.22 64.40
CA ASP A 826 35.35 -6.49 64.46
C ASP A 826 33.98 -6.37 63.75
N LEU A 827 33.67 -7.34 62.88
CA LEU A 827 32.41 -7.47 62.15
C LEU A 827 31.66 -8.74 62.58
N SER A 828 31.59 -8.99 63.89
CA SER A 828 31.05 -10.22 64.50
C SER A 828 29.57 -10.54 64.20
N PHE A 829 28.84 -9.67 63.48
CA PHE A 829 27.52 -9.98 62.93
C PHE A 829 27.53 -11.10 61.87
N VAL A 830 28.69 -11.39 61.26
CA VAL A 830 28.85 -12.43 60.23
C VAL A 830 28.94 -13.85 60.84
N ASN A 831 28.96 -13.99 62.17
CA ASN A 831 29.28 -15.25 62.88
C ASN A 831 28.07 -15.94 63.58
N ASN A 832 26.85 -15.84 63.04
CA ASN A 832 25.67 -16.62 63.49
C ASN A 832 24.91 -17.28 62.33
#